data_AF-A0A7C1E756-F1
#
_entry.id   AF-A0A7C1E756-F1
#
_cell.length_a   1.000
_cell.length_b   1.000
_cell.length_c   1.000
_cell.angle_alpha   90.00
_cell.angle_beta   90.00
_cell.angle_gamma   90.00
#
_symmetry.space_group_name_H-M   'P 1'
#
loop_
_entity.id
_entity.type
_entity.pdbx_description
1 polymer ?
#
loop_
_entity_poly.entity_id
_entity_poly.type
_entity_poly.pdbx_seq_one_letter_code
_entity_poly.pdbx_strand_id
1 'polypeptide(L)'
;TLALPDDTPEEMLYYSLSIGMGDVLVRGGNRDTTTLRLEPGISGELVYAGNGDYGGFNNRDVVGSIAVMDFTSGTNFINARILGAKAVIFVDDGMVNRSEAERKFLNVPADVSRFWVEGEVAERVKALGSVPGNRVTLTSRMEWTAVTAYNIWGTIPGTRTNTADSTVVLQAYYDAMSVVPRRAIGAENAVSMATLLSVAESFSVHPPEIPFTFLATSGHFTNLSGINEWLYRHVRKESRFLENIPEDQRIEFGLFIGLDLSSENDQIGAFAQGTYYSGWNTDARRTNMHTGYGRAFLRYSAELFPGQEVSEAYPQYADGIAPAKRTWRTYTPTMLAFDHEPVNYVGLSAFSFATTNDARIRVDTPVDTLGALNTANALTQARTIAGLMYRAARDQGFFQDTKIQPKDTQRELTGRILQFDRRKSFIPNSPIPEAVVTVAYGQKTYTGVRGLNVTLTNGFGEDGRDWLRYTLGGESGIGQSPDDPGRFRFHMLAPHVGAVTVKAYKIADSGRIVMAPDLGEEGDKTYPMAVGTSSAVIQTLQVLFEARAMTMFEIVDSRYLTALDMLNLRGPDGSELRSFGMEVVPLQSRAEGNVENAAVVFARPGTRVKVMMSTSLFGIKYLLINAPQHLFTNPITPRQANPEAQEIAEGIGYLIDEGVITKTPQRVAQDMWAIDDVRMKTLQRYGVVNQRVLDLHTQAREALLAADVAFEARDYGTWIREARHAWGLEARAYPDVKGTAVDTVQGVVFYFALLLPFAYFMERMIIGAVDIRRQLLGFASIFVGVFVILQFVHPAFKLSSSPYIIFLGFVIFALGTVVTVIVVGRFNDELKKMKQSQSGMHEADVGRIQATAAAISLGINNLRKRPLRTTLTAVTIAILTFSVLSFTSVVTSLQFYKINRSNEPTYDGMLIRDRNWMGLQPSVLEYVATAFHDKALITPRSWLMAQVRADKAFIDFVNLDNHDRSFAGGLLGVVPEEDRVTNISAMLTAGRWFNPGERGVVILPERMASIVNISPDDVGKVTIDMLG
;
A
#
# COMPACT_ATOMS: atom_id res chain seq x y z
N THR A 1 -37.68 18.05 -16.59
CA THR A 1 -37.38 19.10 -15.59
C THR A 1 -38.39 18.97 -14.47
N LEU A 2 -38.11 18.10 -13.52
CA LEU A 2 -38.75 18.16 -12.21
C LEU A 2 -37.89 19.14 -11.41
N ALA A 3 -38.41 20.35 -11.19
CA ALA A 3 -37.84 21.25 -10.21
C ALA A 3 -37.90 20.52 -8.86
N LEU A 4 -36.74 20.18 -8.32
CA LEU A 4 -36.65 19.85 -6.90
C LEU A 4 -37.14 21.11 -6.16
N PRO A 5 -38.01 20.98 -5.14
CA PRO A 5 -38.43 22.11 -4.34
C PRO A 5 -37.19 22.88 -3.86
N ASP A 6 -37.27 24.21 -3.81
CA ASP A 6 -36.19 25.10 -3.33
C ASP A 6 -35.72 24.80 -1.89
N ASP A 7 -36.41 23.88 -1.21
CA ASP A 7 -36.14 23.37 0.14
C ASP A 7 -35.51 21.96 0.18
N THR A 8 -34.82 21.47 -0.87
CA THR A 8 -34.04 20.22 -0.71
C THR A 8 -32.96 20.42 0.38
N PRO A 9 -33.02 19.71 1.52
CA PRO A 9 -32.28 20.09 2.72
C PRO A 9 -30.81 19.66 2.65
N GLU A 10 -30.08 19.94 3.71
CA GLU A 10 -28.67 19.61 4.01
C GLU A 10 -28.27 18.11 3.92
N GLU A 11 -28.98 17.28 3.15
CA GLU A 11 -29.02 15.80 3.21
C GLU A 11 -28.18 15.08 2.14
N MET A 12 -27.72 15.77 1.09
CA MET A 12 -26.69 15.22 0.18
C MET A 12 -25.33 15.84 0.50
N LEU A 13 -24.43 15.00 1.01
CA LEU A 13 -23.11 15.42 1.49
C LEU A 13 -22.04 14.89 0.53
N TYR A 14 -21.31 15.76 -0.15
CA TYR A 14 -20.13 15.32 -0.88
C TYR A 14 -19.01 14.95 0.07
N TYR A 15 -18.34 13.84 -0.22
CA TYR A 15 -17.12 13.45 0.46
C TYR A 15 -16.20 12.78 -0.56
N SER A 16 -15.21 13.50 -1.06
CA SER A 16 -14.17 12.92 -1.91
C SER A 16 -12.88 12.86 -1.13
N LEU A 17 -12.47 11.65 -0.75
CA LEU A 17 -11.27 11.39 0.03
C LEU A 17 -10.37 10.40 -0.70
N SER A 18 -9.86 10.82 -1.85
CA SER A 18 -8.74 10.17 -2.51
C SER A 18 -7.51 11.00 -2.16
N ILE A 19 -6.56 10.37 -1.45
CA ILE A 19 -5.66 10.91 -0.41
C ILE A 19 -6.35 11.01 0.95
N GLY A 20 -5.82 10.29 1.94
CA GLY A 20 -6.28 10.26 3.33
C GLY A 20 -6.00 11.54 4.10
N MET A 21 -6.70 12.63 3.80
CA MET A 21 -6.52 13.91 4.48
C MET A 21 -7.88 14.33 5.07
N GLY A 22 -7.98 14.48 6.39
CA GLY A 22 -9.24 14.82 7.11
C GLY A 22 -9.46 16.32 7.37
N ASP A 23 -10.74 16.67 7.57
CA ASP A 23 -11.34 18.01 7.80
C ASP A 23 -11.74 18.26 9.28
N VAL A 24 -12.10 19.51 9.67
CA VAL A 24 -13.31 19.91 10.47
C VAL A 24 -13.65 21.42 10.30
N LEU A 25 -14.97 21.74 10.28
CA LEU A 25 -15.69 23.04 10.23
C LEU A 25 -16.02 23.63 11.62
N VAL A 26 -16.14 24.98 11.77
CA VAL A 26 -17.28 25.67 12.47
C VAL A 26 -17.47 27.12 11.93
N ARG A 27 -18.75 27.52 11.78
CA ARG A 27 -19.28 28.82 11.34
C ARG A 27 -18.94 30.01 12.26
N GLY A 28 -18.70 31.18 11.66
CA GLY A 28 -18.77 32.49 12.33
C GLY A 28 -18.77 33.69 11.37
N GLY A 29 -19.95 34.26 11.13
CA GLY A 29 -20.24 35.69 10.91
C GLY A 29 -19.46 36.54 9.89
N ASN A 30 -20.15 36.92 8.81
CA ASN A 30 -20.02 38.16 8.01
C ASN A 30 -18.61 38.70 7.68
N ARG A 31 -18.21 38.57 6.40
CA ARG A 31 -17.96 39.70 5.48
C ARG A 31 -17.60 39.23 4.08
N ASP A 32 -18.29 39.81 3.10
CA ASP A 32 -17.98 39.99 1.69
C ASP A 32 -16.70 39.31 1.16
N THR A 33 -16.84 38.16 0.51
CA THR A 33 -15.85 37.69 -0.48
C THR A 33 -16.54 37.03 -1.67
N THR A 34 -16.14 37.54 -2.83
CA THR A 34 -16.48 37.19 -4.21
C THR A 34 -16.85 35.73 -4.45
N THR A 35 -18.03 35.56 -5.02
CA THR A 35 -18.56 34.34 -5.64
C THR A 35 -17.58 33.70 -6.63
N LEU A 36 -17.21 32.45 -6.42
CA LEU A 36 -16.55 31.60 -7.41
C LEU A 36 -17.33 30.28 -7.56
N ARG A 37 -17.82 30.09 -8.79
CA ARG A 37 -18.65 28.98 -9.25
C ARG A 37 -17.75 27.81 -9.67
N LEU A 38 -18.11 26.59 -9.31
CA LEU A 38 -17.76 25.43 -10.14
C LEU A 38 -18.59 25.54 -11.43
N GLU A 39 -17.98 25.82 -12.57
CA GLU A 39 -18.65 25.54 -13.85
C GLU A 39 -18.57 24.04 -14.19
N PRO A 40 -19.61 23.50 -14.84
CA PRO A 40 -20.87 23.07 -14.24
C PRO A 40 -20.70 21.72 -13.51
N GLY A 41 -21.54 21.44 -12.50
CA GLY A 41 -21.49 20.19 -11.73
C GLY A 41 -21.42 18.89 -12.56
N ILE A 42 -20.97 17.81 -11.92
CA ILE A 42 -20.87 16.47 -12.54
C ILE A 42 -22.28 16.00 -12.89
N SER A 43 -22.58 15.92 -14.19
CA SER A 43 -23.91 15.53 -14.67
C SER A 43 -23.88 14.16 -15.34
N GLY A 44 -24.87 13.33 -15.02
CA GLY A 44 -25.01 11.97 -15.51
C GLY A 44 -26.39 11.38 -15.21
N GLU A 45 -26.69 10.24 -15.81
CA GLU A 45 -27.85 9.42 -15.45
C GLU A 45 -27.57 8.66 -14.14
N LEU A 46 -28.57 8.51 -13.27
CA LEU A 46 -28.47 7.68 -12.07
C LEU A 46 -28.56 6.19 -12.43
N VAL A 47 -27.64 5.41 -11.89
CA VAL A 47 -27.63 3.95 -12.03
C VAL A 47 -27.45 3.31 -10.65
N TYR A 48 -28.51 2.72 -10.11
CA TYR A 48 -28.41 1.93 -8.88
C TYR A 48 -27.80 0.57 -9.18
N ALA A 49 -26.74 0.22 -8.44
CA ALA A 49 -25.94 -0.98 -8.67
C ALA A 49 -25.75 -1.84 -7.41
N GLY A 50 -26.51 -1.58 -6.34
CA GLY A 50 -26.39 -2.29 -5.06
C GLY A 50 -24.96 -2.28 -4.52
N ASN A 51 -24.39 -3.47 -4.29
CA ASN A 51 -23.01 -3.65 -3.82
C ASN A 51 -21.93 -3.34 -4.86
N GLY A 52 -22.27 -3.00 -6.10
CA GLY A 52 -21.29 -2.60 -7.13
C GLY A 52 -20.54 -3.72 -7.82
N ASP A 53 -21.01 -4.96 -7.71
CA ASP A 53 -20.51 -6.04 -8.56
C ASP A 53 -20.83 -5.74 -10.03
N TYR A 54 -19.99 -6.22 -10.96
CA TYR A 54 -20.18 -5.95 -12.39
C TYR A 54 -21.58 -6.36 -12.90
N GLY A 55 -22.12 -7.48 -12.39
CA GLY A 55 -23.48 -7.93 -12.73
C GLY A 55 -24.58 -6.95 -12.28
N GLY A 56 -24.37 -6.17 -11.22
CA GLY A 56 -25.31 -5.16 -10.75
C GLY A 56 -25.48 -3.98 -11.71
N PHE A 57 -24.55 -3.80 -12.65
CA PHE A 57 -24.63 -2.79 -13.70
C PHE A 57 -25.27 -3.32 -14.99
N ASN A 58 -25.54 -4.62 -15.10
CA ASN A 58 -26.00 -5.22 -16.36
C ASN A 58 -27.27 -4.55 -16.88
N ASN A 59 -27.38 -4.43 -18.20
CA ASN A 59 -28.50 -3.78 -18.91
C ASN A 59 -28.66 -2.27 -18.67
N ARG A 60 -27.70 -1.61 -18.01
CA ARG A 60 -27.68 -0.14 -17.79
C ARG A 60 -26.57 0.51 -18.59
N ASP A 61 -26.72 1.80 -18.92
CA ASP A 61 -25.62 2.58 -19.49
C ASP A 61 -24.83 3.27 -18.38
N VAL A 62 -23.60 2.80 -18.15
CA VAL A 62 -22.74 3.29 -17.06
C VAL A 62 -21.80 4.40 -17.54
N VAL A 63 -21.54 4.50 -18.85
CA VAL A 63 -20.56 5.45 -19.37
C VAL A 63 -21.08 6.88 -19.19
N GLY A 64 -20.38 7.67 -18.39
CA GLY A 64 -20.77 9.04 -18.10
C GLY A 64 -21.92 9.18 -17.09
N SER A 65 -22.35 8.08 -16.47
CA SER A 65 -23.42 8.03 -15.47
C SER A 65 -22.95 8.43 -14.08
N ILE A 66 -23.84 8.39 -13.10
CA ILE A 66 -23.59 8.54 -11.66
C ILE A 66 -24.09 7.26 -11.00
N ALA A 67 -23.18 6.50 -10.39
CA ALA A 67 -23.53 5.24 -9.76
C ALA A 67 -24.13 5.51 -8.37
N VAL A 68 -25.23 4.85 -8.04
CA VAL A 68 -25.81 4.81 -6.70
C VAL A 68 -25.53 3.43 -6.12
N MET A 69 -24.89 3.38 -4.95
CA MET A 69 -24.36 2.15 -4.39
C MET A 69 -24.63 2.07 -2.90
N ASP A 70 -24.84 0.86 -2.39
CA ASP A 70 -24.98 0.62 -0.95
C ASP A 70 -23.64 0.90 -0.26
N PHE A 71 -23.67 1.44 0.96
CA PHE A 71 -22.44 1.76 1.69
C PHE A 71 -21.60 0.52 1.95
N THR A 72 -22.22 -0.65 2.15
CA THR A 72 -21.52 -1.95 2.34
C THR A 72 -20.90 -2.56 1.08
N SER A 73 -20.77 -1.79 0.00
CA SER A 73 -20.11 -2.18 -1.26
C SER A 73 -18.59 -2.47 -1.17
N GLY A 74 -17.96 -2.37 0.01
CA GLY A 74 -16.52 -2.57 0.15
C GLY A 74 -15.71 -1.65 -0.76
N THR A 75 -14.86 -2.24 -1.61
CA THR A 75 -14.06 -1.52 -2.61
C THR A 75 -14.69 -1.51 -4.01
N ASN A 76 -15.86 -2.13 -4.20
CA ASN A 76 -16.50 -2.29 -5.50
C ASN A 76 -16.94 -0.97 -6.15
N PHE A 77 -16.97 0.14 -5.41
CA PHE A 77 -17.21 1.46 -5.99
C PHE A 77 -16.17 1.86 -7.05
N ILE A 78 -14.99 1.21 -7.04
CA ILE A 78 -13.99 1.33 -8.10
C ILE A 78 -14.51 0.76 -9.43
N ASN A 79 -15.34 -0.29 -9.40
CA ASN A 79 -15.91 -0.91 -10.60
C ASN A 79 -16.76 0.09 -11.40
N ALA A 80 -17.52 0.94 -10.71
CA ALA A 80 -18.27 2.03 -11.35
C ALA A 80 -17.35 2.95 -12.17
N ARG A 81 -16.17 3.30 -11.63
CA ARG A 81 -15.18 4.13 -12.33
C ARG A 81 -14.50 3.39 -13.48
N ILE A 82 -14.21 2.09 -13.33
CA ILE A 82 -13.70 1.22 -14.40
C ILE A 82 -14.67 1.22 -15.59
N LEU A 83 -15.98 1.11 -15.34
CA LEU A 83 -17.03 1.09 -16.36
C LEU A 83 -17.31 2.48 -16.98
N GLY A 84 -16.90 3.56 -16.32
CA GLY A 84 -16.97 4.93 -16.84
C GLY A 84 -17.99 5.85 -16.17
N ALA A 85 -18.59 5.46 -15.04
CA ALA A 85 -19.42 6.36 -14.22
C ALA A 85 -18.56 7.51 -13.71
N LYS A 86 -19.04 8.76 -13.71
CA LYS A 86 -18.27 9.95 -13.32
C LYS A 86 -18.16 10.19 -11.82
N ALA A 87 -19.13 9.70 -11.05
CA ALA A 87 -19.20 9.85 -9.60
C ALA A 87 -19.98 8.68 -8.98
N VAL A 88 -19.84 8.53 -7.67
CA VAL A 88 -20.57 7.55 -6.86
C VAL A 88 -21.36 8.26 -5.77
N ILE A 89 -22.62 7.88 -5.58
CA ILE A 89 -23.45 8.25 -4.44
C ILE A 89 -23.64 7.00 -3.59
N PHE A 90 -23.17 7.04 -2.35
CA PHE A 90 -23.42 6.01 -1.37
C PHE A 90 -24.71 6.29 -0.62
N VAL A 91 -25.51 5.24 -0.46
CA VAL A 91 -26.73 5.26 0.34
C VAL A 91 -26.50 4.53 1.66
N ASP A 92 -27.08 5.07 2.73
CA ASP A 92 -27.23 4.32 3.98
C ASP A 92 -28.10 3.08 3.75
N ASP A 93 -27.52 1.91 3.95
CA ASP A 93 -28.17 0.60 3.84
C ASP A 93 -28.54 0.00 5.21
N GLY A 94 -28.42 0.79 6.28
CA GLY A 94 -28.63 0.37 7.66
C GLY A 94 -27.50 -0.51 8.21
N MET A 95 -26.41 -0.68 7.46
CA MET A 95 -25.29 -1.58 7.79
C MET A 95 -23.93 -0.85 7.81
N VAL A 96 -23.97 0.48 7.90
CA VAL A 96 -22.80 1.34 8.01
C VAL A 96 -21.95 0.97 9.23
N ASN A 97 -20.67 0.70 9.01
CA ASN A 97 -19.70 0.40 10.06
C ASN A 97 -18.31 0.92 9.70
N ARG A 98 -17.42 0.98 10.70
CA ARG A 98 -16.05 1.47 10.56
C ARG A 98 -15.27 0.73 9.48
N SER A 99 -15.32 -0.60 9.44
CA SER A 99 -14.55 -1.37 8.44
C SER A 99 -14.95 -1.04 7.00
N GLU A 100 -16.22 -0.75 6.74
CA GLU A 100 -16.68 -0.24 5.45
C GLU A 100 -16.22 1.20 5.19
N ALA A 101 -16.28 2.07 6.20
CA ALA A 101 -15.78 3.44 6.12
C ALA A 101 -14.28 3.48 5.74
N GLU A 102 -13.45 2.69 6.41
CA GLU A 102 -12.01 2.58 6.17
C GLU A 102 -11.69 2.15 4.73
N ARG A 103 -12.53 1.29 4.14
CA ARG A 103 -12.39 0.83 2.74
C ARG A 103 -12.72 1.90 1.71
N LYS A 104 -13.44 2.97 2.07
CA LYS A 104 -13.76 4.06 1.12
C LYS A 104 -12.57 4.98 0.87
N PHE A 105 -11.61 5.06 1.78
CA PHE A 105 -10.42 5.86 1.57
C PHE A 105 -9.45 5.19 0.58
N LEU A 106 -8.57 5.94 -0.07
CA LEU A 106 -7.50 5.38 -0.92
C LEU A 106 -6.15 5.97 -0.51
N ASN A 107 -5.09 5.16 -0.48
CA ASN A 107 -3.72 5.63 -0.25
C ASN A 107 -3.13 6.42 -1.44
N VAL A 108 -3.89 6.55 -2.54
CA VAL A 108 -3.50 7.31 -3.73
C VAL A 108 -4.56 8.38 -4.08
N PRO A 109 -4.17 9.50 -4.73
CA PRO A 109 -5.06 10.57 -5.23
C PRO A 109 -5.93 10.19 -6.43
N ALA A 110 -6.53 9.00 -6.42
CA ALA A 110 -7.35 8.53 -7.54
C ALA A 110 -8.61 9.38 -7.73
N ASP A 111 -8.91 9.80 -8.97
CA ASP A 111 -10.07 10.64 -9.29
C ASP A 111 -11.40 9.86 -9.15
N VAL A 112 -11.92 9.84 -7.91
CA VAL A 112 -13.15 9.14 -7.51
C VAL A 112 -14.02 10.06 -6.66
N SER A 113 -14.79 10.91 -7.34
CA SER A 113 -15.81 11.76 -6.72
C SER A 113 -16.90 10.92 -6.05
N ARG A 114 -17.13 11.17 -4.77
CA ARG A 114 -18.06 10.39 -3.92
C ARG A 114 -18.98 11.30 -3.11
N PHE A 115 -20.20 10.86 -2.92
CA PHE A 115 -21.28 11.57 -2.24
C PHE A 115 -22.01 10.61 -1.31
N TRP A 116 -22.59 11.12 -0.24
CA TRP A 116 -23.37 10.41 0.76
C TRP A 116 -24.80 10.96 0.73
N VAL A 117 -25.77 10.06 0.84
CA VAL A 117 -27.16 10.38 1.11
C VAL A 117 -27.72 9.40 2.15
N GLU A 118 -28.66 9.89 2.95
CA GLU A 118 -29.31 9.12 4.02
C GLU A 118 -30.82 9.45 4.07
N GLY A 119 -31.56 8.73 4.91
CA GLY A 119 -32.99 8.97 5.14
C GLY A 119 -33.85 8.81 3.87
N GLU A 120 -34.88 9.66 3.73
CA GLU A 120 -35.81 9.60 2.60
C GLU A 120 -35.14 9.90 1.24
N VAL A 121 -34.06 10.68 1.25
CA VAL A 121 -33.30 10.98 0.03
C VAL A 121 -32.57 9.74 -0.49
N ALA A 122 -32.03 8.91 0.40
CA ALA A 122 -31.40 7.64 0.01
C ALA A 122 -32.39 6.73 -0.74
N GLU A 123 -33.59 6.53 -0.17
CA GLU A 123 -34.65 5.74 -0.80
C GLU A 123 -35.08 6.32 -2.15
N ARG A 124 -35.22 7.64 -2.24
CA ARG A 124 -35.58 8.33 -3.48
C ARG A 124 -34.50 8.19 -4.56
N VAL A 125 -33.23 8.39 -4.20
CA VAL A 125 -32.09 8.27 -5.14
C VAL A 125 -31.94 6.83 -5.62
N LYS A 126 -32.13 5.85 -4.73
CA LYS A 126 -32.16 4.41 -5.06
C LYS A 126 -33.28 4.06 -6.03
N ALA A 127 -34.51 4.53 -5.76
CA ALA A 127 -35.66 4.31 -6.64
C ALA A 127 -35.45 4.94 -8.03
N LEU A 128 -34.97 6.19 -8.08
CA LEU A 128 -34.67 6.88 -9.33
C LEU A 128 -33.52 6.20 -10.10
N GLY A 129 -32.48 5.74 -9.41
CA GLY A 129 -31.35 5.03 -10.02
C GLY A 129 -31.71 3.64 -10.54
N SER A 130 -32.78 3.03 -10.01
CA SER A 130 -33.26 1.72 -10.45
C SER A 130 -34.00 1.77 -11.80
N VAL A 131 -34.44 2.97 -12.24
CA VAL A 131 -35.17 3.16 -13.50
C VAL A 131 -34.31 3.99 -14.47
N PRO A 132 -34.22 3.62 -15.77
CA PRO A 132 -33.44 4.40 -16.74
C PRO A 132 -33.99 5.80 -16.99
N GLY A 133 -33.14 6.71 -17.45
CA GLY A 133 -33.50 8.05 -17.94
C GLY A 133 -33.51 9.16 -16.88
N ASN A 134 -33.23 8.86 -15.62
CA ASN A 134 -33.18 9.86 -14.54
C ASN A 134 -31.81 10.53 -14.47
N ARG A 135 -31.71 11.79 -14.89
CA ARG A 135 -30.45 12.55 -14.87
C ARG A 135 -30.38 13.48 -13.66
N VAL A 136 -29.18 13.57 -13.07
CA VAL A 136 -28.88 14.51 -11.99
C VAL A 136 -27.58 15.25 -12.27
N THR A 137 -27.41 16.38 -11.57
CA THR A 137 -26.19 17.18 -11.57
C THR A 137 -25.71 17.31 -10.13
N LEU A 138 -24.47 16.89 -9.88
CA LEU A 138 -23.84 16.96 -8.57
C LEU A 138 -22.90 18.15 -8.51
N THR A 139 -23.11 19.01 -7.53
CA THR A 139 -22.26 20.19 -7.28
C THR A 139 -21.71 20.10 -5.87
N SER A 140 -20.41 20.31 -5.71
CA SER A 140 -19.79 20.31 -4.38
C SER A 140 -18.51 21.11 -4.32
N ARG A 141 -18.29 21.80 -3.20
CA ARG A 141 -17.07 22.52 -2.86
C ARG A 141 -16.49 21.95 -1.56
N MET A 142 -15.29 21.37 -1.64
CA MET A 142 -14.47 20.98 -0.49
C MET A 142 -13.09 21.60 -0.66
N GLU A 143 -12.64 22.36 0.33
CA GLU A 143 -11.39 23.11 0.28
C GLU A 143 -10.53 22.78 1.49
N TRP A 144 -9.22 22.71 1.25
CA TRP A 144 -8.23 22.60 2.32
C TRP A 144 -8.07 23.96 2.99
N THR A 145 -8.50 24.07 4.25
CA THR A 145 -8.38 25.30 5.02
C THR A 145 -7.59 25.05 6.30
N ALA A 146 -6.63 25.94 6.60
CA ALA A 146 -6.02 25.96 7.92
C ALA A 146 -7.05 26.52 8.93
N VAL A 147 -7.34 25.75 9.97
CA VAL A 147 -8.26 26.14 11.05
C VAL A 147 -7.51 26.16 12.38
N THR A 148 -7.82 27.14 13.22
CA THR A 148 -7.29 27.19 14.60
C THR A 148 -8.16 26.32 15.49
N ALA A 149 -7.53 25.35 16.16
CA ALA A 149 -8.15 24.55 17.21
C ALA A 149 -7.51 24.88 18.57
N TYR A 150 -8.12 24.42 19.66
CA TYR A 150 -7.72 24.77 21.02
C TYR A 150 -7.56 23.53 21.90
N ASN A 151 -6.44 23.46 22.61
CA ASN A 151 -6.34 22.58 23.77
C ASN A 151 -6.75 23.38 25.01
N ILE A 152 -7.55 22.77 25.88
CA ILE A 152 -8.06 23.42 27.10
C ILE A 152 -7.53 22.63 28.29
N TRP A 153 -6.93 23.30 29.27
CA TRP A 153 -6.53 22.63 30.50
C TRP A 153 -6.74 23.49 31.74
N GLY A 154 -6.88 22.82 32.88
CA GLY A 154 -6.97 23.44 34.19
C GLY A 154 -6.45 22.52 35.28
N THR A 155 -5.87 23.09 36.33
CA THR A 155 -5.25 22.33 37.42
C THR A 155 -6.04 22.51 38.71
N ILE A 156 -6.38 21.40 39.36
CA ILE A 156 -6.86 21.37 40.73
C ILE A 156 -5.66 21.08 41.64
N PRO A 157 -5.31 21.98 42.58
CA PRO A 157 -4.17 21.77 43.47
C PRO A 157 -4.43 20.60 44.43
N GLY A 158 -3.36 19.90 44.77
CA GLY A 158 -3.36 18.88 45.81
C GLY A 158 -3.39 19.49 47.20
N THR A 159 -4.05 18.82 48.14
CA THR A 159 -4.11 19.24 49.54
C THR A 159 -2.86 18.86 50.35
N ARG A 160 -2.06 17.89 49.87
CA ARG A 160 -0.84 17.40 50.54
C ARG A 160 0.44 17.88 49.86
N THR A 161 0.51 17.84 48.54
CA THR A 161 1.67 18.30 47.75
C THR A 161 1.20 18.99 46.48
N ASN A 162 2.03 19.85 45.91
CA ASN A 162 1.81 20.54 44.63
C ASN A 162 3.09 20.60 43.78
N THR A 163 3.99 19.62 43.94
CA THR A 163 5.23 19.56 43.13
C THR A 163 4.95 18.99 41.75
N ALA A 164 5.68 19.46 40.73
CA ALA A 164 5.56 18.98 39.35
C ALA A 164 5.68 17.46 39.23
N ASP A 165 6.67 16.85 39.89
CA ASP A 165 6.87 15.39 39.89
C ASP A 165 5.71 14.60 40.52
N SER A 166 4.84 15.27 41.29
CA SER A 166 3.63 14.69 41.88
C SER A 166 2.36 15.02 41.10
N THR A 167 2.45 15.75 39.98
CA THR A 167 1.29 16.12 39.16
C THR A 167 0.90 15.01 38.22
N VAL A 168 -0.40 14.69 38.20
CA VAL A 168 -1.03 13.82 37.20
C VAL A 168 -1.72 14.69 36.15
N VAL A 169 -1.40 14.47 34.88
CA VAL A 169 -2.20 14.99 33.76
C VAL A 169 -3.21 13.91 33.39
N LEU A 170 -4.51 14.18 33.57
CA LEU A 170 -5.59 13.35 33.08
C LEU A 170 -6.13 13.98 31.80
N GLN A 171 -6.13 13.24 30.71
CA GLN A 171 -6.41 13.77 29.38
C GLN A 171 -7.49 12.99 28.64
N ALA A 172 -8.32 13.71 27.89
CA ALA A 172 -9.23 13.15 26.88
C ALA A 172 -9.29 14.09 25.66
N TYR A 173 -9.67 13.58 24.50
CA TYR A 173 -9.84 14.36 23.27
C TYR A 173 -11.32 14.66 23.01
N TYR A 174 -11.63 15.84 22.48
CA TYR A 174 -13.00 16.29 22.25
C TYR A 174 -13.38 16.43 20.77
N ASP A 175 -12.44 16.24 19.84
CA ASP A 175 -12.75 16.18 18.41
C ASP A 175 -13.33 14.80 18.02
N ALA A 176 -13.91 14.74 16.82
CA ALA A 176 -14.53 13.55 16.26
C ALA A 176 -14.18 13.41 14.77
N MET A 177 -14.31 12.20 14.24
CA MET A 177 -14.07 11.91 12.82
C MET A 177 -15.24 11.17 12.20
N SER A 178 -15.44 11.40 10.90
CA SER A 178 -16.32 10.61 10.06
C SER A 178 -15.79 10.56 8.63
N VAL A 179 -15.99 9.42 7.96
CA VAL A 179 -15.78 9.26 6.51
C VAL A 179 -16.63 10.22 5.68
N VAL A 180 -17.71 10.74 6.27
CA VAL A 180 -18.50 11.85 5.74
C VAL A 180 -18.23 13.06 6.63
N PRO A 181 -17.27 13.93 6.30
CA PRO A 181 -16.74 14.92 7.24
C PRO A 181 -17.77 15.89 7.84
N ARG A 182 -18.83 16.22 7.10
CA ARG A 182 -19.95 17.06 7.59
C ARG A 182 -20.84 16.35 8.63
N ARG A 183 -20.70 15.04 8.80
CA ARG A 183 -21.43 14.18 9.76
C ARG A 183 -20.46 13.52 10.76
N ALA A 184 -19.55 14.31 11.36
CA ALA A 184 -18.65 13.87 12.43
C ALA A 184 -19.27 14.18 13.81
N ILE A 185 -20.29 13.43 14.21
CA ILE A 185 -21.01 13.64 15.49
C ILE A 185 -20.17 13.13 16.67
N GLY A 186 -19.59 11.94 16.57
CA GLY A 186 -18.59 11.44 17.54
C GLY A 186 -19.14 11.04 18.91
N ALA A 187 -20.32 10.41 18.98
CA ALA A 187 -20.94 10.07 20.26
C ALA A 187 -20.10 9.08 21.08
N GLU A 188 -19.53 8.06 20.44
CA GLU A 188 -18.60 7.11 21.07
C GLU A 188 -17.40 7.84 21.71
N ASN A 189 -16.78 8.75 20.96
CA ASN A 189 -15.60 9.51 21.41
C ASN A 189 -15.91 10.45 22.59
N ALA A 190 -17.14 10.95 22.67
CA ALA A 190 -17.56 11.86 23.73
C ALA A 190 -17.56 11.20 25.13
N VAL A 191 -17.55 9.86 25.22
CA VAL A 191 -17.50 9.13 26.50
C VAL A 191 -16.26 9.47 27.31
N SER A 192 -15.09 9.58 26.65
CA SER A 192 -13.84 10.01 27.30
C SER A 192 -13.96 11.40 27.91
N MET A 193 -14.50 12.36 27.16
CA MET A 193 -14.66 13.74 27.64
C MET A 193 -15.69 13.86 28.75
N ALA A 194 -16.82 13.17 28.64
CA ALA A 194 -17.83 13.12 29.69
C ALA A 194 -17.22 12.56 30.99
N THR A 195 -16.39 11.52 30.87
CA THR A 195 -15.66 10.94 32.01
C THR A 195 -14.65 11.93 32.59
N LEU A 196 -13.82 12.58 31.76
CA LEU A 196 -12.85 13.58 32.20
C LEU A 196 -13.51 14.69 33.02
N LEU A 197 -14.61 15.26 32.50
CA LEU A 197 -15.37 16.32 33.16
C LEU A 197 -16.01 15.84 34.47
N SER A 198 -16.53 14.61 34.50
CA SER A 198 -17.12 14.03 35.71
C SER A 198 -16.08 13.84 36.82
N VAL A 199 -14.86 13.42 36.48
CA VAL A 199 -13.75 13.31 37.46
C VAL A 199 -13.34 14.71 37.94
N ALA A 200 -13.23 15.68 37.04
CA ALA A 200 -12.90 17.07 37.39
C ALA A 200 -13.94 17.69 38.34
N GLU A 201 -15.23 17.50 38.05
CA GLU A 201 -16.33 17.93 38.92
C GLU A 201 -16.22 17.26 40.30
N SER A 202 -16.01 15.94 40.34
CA SER A 202 -15.84 15.21 41.60
C SER A 202 -14.67 15.73 42.43
N PHE A 203 -13.53 16.05 41.80
CA PHE A 203 -12.34 16.58 42.49
C PHE A 203 -12.47 18.05 42.89
N SER A 204 -13.32 18.82 42.22
CA SER A 204 -13.63 20.19 42.66
C SER A 204 -14.39 20.22 43.99
N VAL A 205 -15.25 19.21 44.22
CA VAL A 205 -15.99 19.02 45.47
C VAL A 205 -15.15 18.28 46.51
N HIS A 206 -14.35 17.31 46.08
CA HIS A 206 -13.49 16.48 46.94
C HIS A 206 -12.02 16.59 46.53
N PRO A 207 -11.31 17.67 46.92
CA PRO A 207 -9.96 17.94 46.47
C PRO A 207 -9.00 16.75 46.62
N PRO A 208 -8.15 16.47 45.61
CA PRO A 208 -7.15 15.41 45.66
C PRO A 208 -6.00 15.74 46.63
N GLU A 209 -5.19 14.77 47.06
CA GLU A 209 -4.00 15.06 47.87
C GLU A 209 -2.79 15.48 47.03
N ILE A 210 -2.75 15.05 45.77
CA ILE A 210 -1.75 15.42 44.76
C ILE A 210 -2.43 16.28 43.67
N PRO A 211 -1.70 17.14 42.95
CA PRO A 211 -2.30 18.00 41.94
C PRO A 211 -2.71 17.21 40.70
N PHE A 212 -3.86 17.58 40.12
CA PHE A 212 -4.37 17.03 38.87
C PHE A 212 -4.58 18.14 37.85
N THR A 213 -3.96 17.98 36.68
CA THR A 213 -4.23 18.80 35.50
C THR A 213 -5.18 18.04 34.58
N PHE A 214 -6.36 18.60 34.34
CA PHE A 214 -7.32 18.07 33.39
C PHE A 214 -7.06 18.71 32.04
N LEU A 215 -6.79 17.91 31.01
CA LEU A 215 -6.42 18.36 29.67
C LEU A 215 -7.43 17.82 28.64
N ALA A 216 -8.08 18.71 27.92
CA ALA A 216 -8.93 18.42 26.78
C ALA A 216 -8.18 18.78 25.49
N THR A 217 -7.84 17.79 24.66
CA THR A 217 -7.12 18.00 23.39
C THR A 217 -8.05 18.02 22.19
N SER A 218 -7.68 18.76 21.16
CA SER A 218 -8.31 18.71 19.84
C SER A 218 -7.48 17.92 18.83
N GLY A 219 -8.03 17.59 17.68
CA GLY A 219 -7.28 17.04 16.55
C GLY A 219 -6.66 15.66 16.77
N HIS A 220 -7.19 14.85 17.70
CA HIS A 220 -6.82 13.45 17.90
C HIS A 220 -6.86 12.67 16.58
N PHE A 221 -7.95 12.78 15.82
CA PHE A 221 -8.12 12.05 14.58
C PHE A 221 -7.24 12.55 13.42
N THR A 222 -6.62 13.71 13.60
CA THR A 222 -5.68 14.33 12.65
C THR A 222 -4.23 14.17 13.12
N ASN A 223 -3.75 12.92 13.21
CA ASN A 223 -2.38 12.61 13.67
C ASN A 223 -2.08 13.14 15.09
N LEU A 224 -3.03 12.96 16.03
CA LEU A 224 -2.83 13.33 17.44
C LEU A 224 -2.36 14.81 17.57
N SER A 225 -2.85 15.70 16.70
CA SER A 225 -2.23 17.01 16.48
C SER A 225 -2.32 17.91 17.70
N GLY A 226 -3.42 17.87 18.46
CA GLY A 226 -3.53 18.67 19.68
C GLY A 226 -2.55 18.26 20.76
N ILE A 227 -2.41 16.97 21.05
CA ILE A 227 -1.41 16.54 22.05
C ILE A 227 0.01 16.81 21.57
N ASN A 228 0.29 16.60 20.28
CA ASN A 228 1.59 16.93 19.69
C ASN A 228 1.91 18.42 19.81
N GLU A 229 0.93 19.30 19.55
CA GLU A 229 1.06 20.75 19.71
C GLU A 229 1.29 21.15 21.16
N TRP A 230 0.52 20.57 22.08
CA TRP A 230 0.63 20.86 23.50
C TRP A 230 2.02 20.48 24.03
N LEU A 231 2.52 19.30 23.68
CA LEU A 231 3.88 18.88 24.02
C LEU A 231 4.92 19.80 23.39
N TYR A 232 4.77 20.15 22.11
CA TYR A 232 5.73 21.02 21.43
C TYR A 232 5.84 22.39 22.10
N ARG A 233 4.71 23.00 22.51
CA ARG A 233 4.68 24.34 23.12
C ARG A 233 5.04 24.38 24.59
N HIS A 234 4.78 23.30 25.33
CA HIS A 234 4.84 23.34 26.79
C HIS A 234 5.81 22.32 27.40
N VAL A 235 6.15 21.24 26.69
CA VAL A 235 6.75 20.04 27.30
C VAL A 235 7.74 19.31 26.39
N ARG A 236 9.04 19.59 26.55
CA ARG A 236 10.14 18.90 25.83
C ARG A 236 11.31 18.58 26.76
N LYS A 237 12.01 17.46 26.54
CA LYS A 237 13.19 17.09 27.35
C LYS A 237 14.52 17.31 26.63
N GLU A 238 14.55 17.25 25.31
CA GLU A 238 15.77 17.54 24.56
C GLU A 238 16.05 19.05 24.57
N SER A 239 17.25 19.45 25.03
CA SER A 239 17.64 20.85 25.27
C SER A 239 17.36 21.76 24.09
N ARG A 240 17.61 21.26 22.86
CA ARG A 240 17.35 21.98 21.60
C ARG A 240 15.92 22.52 21.48
N PHE A 241 14.94 21.84 22.07
CA PHE A 241 13.55 22.27 22.05
C PHE A 241 13.14 22.97 23.33
N LEU A 242 13.60 22.48 24.49
CA LEU A 242 13.28 23.06 25.79
C LEU A 242 13.72 24.53 25.91
N GLU A 243 14.88 24.88 25.35
CA GLU A 243 15.41 26.24 25.34
C GLU A 243 14.51 27.23 24.59
N ASN A 244 13.71 26.76 23.63
CA ASN A 244 12.78 27.59 22.86
C ASN A 244 11.41 27.76 23.54
N ILE A 245 11.14 27.01 24.61
CA ILE A 245 9.91 27.13 25.38
C ILE A 245 10.13 28.17 26.48
N PRO A 246 9.38 29.29 26.48
CA PRO A 246 9.42 30.29 27.55
C PRO A 246 9.17 29.65 28.92
N GLU A 247 9.93 30.05 29.94
CA GLU A 247 9.86 29.42 31.27
C GLU A 247 8.45 29.47 31.88
N ASP A 248 7.71 30.56 31.65
CA ASP A 248 6.33 30.75 32.10
C ASP A 248 5.30 29.89 31.35
N GLN A 249 5.69 29.31 30.23
CA GLN A 249 4.84 28.42 29.42
C GLN A 249 5.19 26.93 29.60
N ARG A 250 6.25 26.61 30.34
CA ARG A 250 6.63 25.22 30.60
C ARG A 250 5.62 24.57 31.54
N ILE A 251 5.19 23.36 31.18
CA ILE A 251 4.32 22.54 32.04
C ILE A 251 5.09 21.28 32.43
N GLU A 252 5.37 21.13 33.72
CA GLU A 252 6.04 19.96 34.27
C GLU A 252 5.02 19.06 34.99
N PHE A 253 5.14 17.75 34.79
CA PHE A 253 4.29 16.75 35.43
C PHE A 253 5.02 15.41 35.60
N GLY A 254 4.57 14.62 36.58
CA GLY A 254 5.13 13.29 36.87
C GLY A 254 4.54 12.16 36.04
N LEU A 255 3.23 12.21 35.76
CA LEU A 255 2.51 11.15 35.04
C LEU A 255 1.42 11.71 34.13
N PHE A 256 1.33 11.18 32.90
CA PHE A 256 0.22 11.43 31.98
C PHE A 256 -0.67 10.18 31.85
N ILE A 257 -1.98 10.38 31.94
CA ILE A 257 -3.00 9.34 31.78
C ILE A 257 -4.00 9.81 30.72
N GLY A 258 -4.03 9.15 29.56
CA GLY A 258 -5.04 9.38 28.53
C GLY A 258 -6.32 8.56 28.75
N LEU A 259 -7.46 9.04 28.25
CA LEU A 259 -8.75 8.34 28.23
C LEU A 259 -9.21 8.13 26.79
N ASP A 260 -9.38 6.86 26.39
CA ASP A 260 -9.90 6.47 25.08
C ASP A 260 -11.03 5.43 25.25
N LEU A 261 -12.23 5.93 25.52
CA LEU A 261 -13.39 5.14 25.90
C LEU A 261 -14.42 5.11 24.78
N SER A 262 -15.14 4.01 24.73
CA SER A 262 -16.32 3.76 23.91
C SER A 262 -17.42 3.13 24.76
N SER A 263 -18.65 3.18 24.28
CA SER A 263 -19.82 2.69 25.00
C SER A 263 -20.11 1.20 24.79
N GLU A 264 -19.51 0.55 23.79
CA GLU A 264 -19.87 -0.82 23.40
C GLU A 264 -19.49 -1.87 24.47
N ASN A 265 -18.51 -1.61 25.34
CA ASN A 265 -18.19 -2.49 26.48
C ASN A 265 -17.98 -1.68 27.77
N ASP A 266 -18.10 -2.31 28.93
CA ASP A 266 -17.96 -1.67 30.24
C ASP A 266 -16.56 -1.85 30.86
N GLN A 267 -15.78 -2.83 30.43
CA GLN A 267 -14.45 -3.12 30.97
C GLN A 267 -13.40 -2.10 30.52
N ILE A 268 -12.55 -1.68 31.46
CA ILE A 268 -11.45 -0.73 31.21
C ILE A 268 -10.11 -1.43 31.33
N GLY A 269 -9.17 -1.12 30.44
CA GLY A 269 -7.79 -1.57 30.50
C GLY A 269 -6.80 -0.42 30.58
N ALA A 270 -5.68 -0.58 31.31
CA ALA A 270 -4.56 0.35 31.23
C ALA A 270 -3.51 -0.13 30.22
N PHE A 271 -3.04 0.76 29.34
CA PHE A 271 -2.15 0.44 28.24
C PHE A 271 -0.95 1.37 28.18
N ALA A 272 0.26 0.83 28.35
CA ALA A 272 1.51 1.56 28.15
C ALA A 272 1.94 1.63 26.68
N GLN A 273 1.23 0.93 25.79
CA GLN A 273 1.49 0.87 24.35
C GLN A 273 0.22 1.20 23.58
N GLY A 274 0.39 1.79 22.41
CA GLY A 274 -0.63 1.86 21.36
C GLY A 274 -0.01 1.47 20.03
N THR A 275 -0.80 1.52 18.97
CA THR A 275 -0.36 1.07 17.64
C THR A 275 0.16 2.18 16.75
N TYR A 276 -0.01 3.46 17.13
CA TYR A 276 0.30 4.59 16.25
C TYR A 276 1.78 4.68 15.88
N TYR A 277 2.67 4.62 16.88
CA TYR A 277 4.12 4.70 16.66
C TYR A 277 4.84 3.35 16.77
N SER A 278 4.26 2.36 17.43
CA SER A 278 4.95 1.08 17.66
C SER A 278 4.36 -0.08 16.86
N GLY A 279 3.24 0.14 16.16
CA GLY A 279 2.43 -0.93 15.60
C GLY A 279 2.04 -1.93 16.69
N TRP A 280 1.98 -3.21 16.34
CA TRP A 280 1.70 -4.27 17.30
C TRP A 280 2.90 -4.70 18.15
N ASN A 281 3.99 -3.94 18.20
CA ASN A 281 5.20 -4.33 18.95
C ASN A 281 5.08 -4.00 20.45
N THR A 282 5.82 -4.73 21.29
CA THR A 282 5.95 -4.40 22.72
C THR A 282 7.29 -3.76 22.99
N ASP A 283 7.29 -2.55 23.57
CA ASP A 283 8.50 -1.95 24.14
C ASP A 283 8.63 -2.35 25.62
N ALA A 284 9.52 -3.31 25.89
CA ALA A 284 9.78 -3.81 27.24
C ALA A 284 10.23 -2.71 28.23
N ARG A 285 10.89 -1.64 27.76
CA ARG A 285 11.32 -0.53 28.64
C ARG A 285 10.10 0.24 29.15
N ARG A 286 9.13 0.51 28.27
CA ARG A 286 7.86 1.16 28.63
C ARG A 286 7.03 0.30 29.55
N THR A 287 6.91 -1.00 29.26
CA THR A 287 6.21 -1.93 30.16
C THR A 287 6.84 -1.88 31.55
N ASN A 288 8.15 -2.08 31.67
CA ASN A 288 8.84 -2.09 32.96
C ASN A 288 8.73 -0.78 33.74
N MET A 289 8.71 0.35 33.03
CA MET A 289 8.52 1.67 33.63
C MET A 289 7.13 1.85 34.27
N HIS A 290 6.11 1.19 33.72
CA HIS A 290 4.72 1.38 34.15
C HIS A 290 4.11 0.19 34.91
N THR A 291 4.80 -0.96 35.05
CA THR A 291 4.33 -2.12 35.82
C THR A 291 3.96 -1.78 37.27
N GLY A 292 4.62 -0.76 37.85
CA GLY A 292 4.26 -0.21 39.16
C GLY A 292 2.82 0.30 39.23
N TYR A 293 2.44 1.12 38.25
CA TYR A 293 1.10 1.66 38.11
C TYR A 293 0.06 0.58 37.82
N GLY A 294 0.37 -0.37 36.92
CA GLY A 294 -0.52 -1.52 36.63
C GLY A 294 -0.90 -2.29 37.90
N ARG A 295 0.09 -2.63 38.75
CA ARG A 295 -0.13 -3.29 40.05
C ARG A 295 -0.93 -2.42 41.03
N ALA A 296 -0.67 -1.10 41.06
CA ALA A 296 -1.41 -0.20 41.93
C ALA A 296 -2.89 -0.13 41.56
N PHE A 297 -3.21 -0.01 40.27
CA PHE A 297 -4.60 0.01 39.79
C PHE A 297 -5.32 -1.33 39.96
N LEU A 298 -4.62 -2.47 39.82
CA LEU A 298 -5.19 -3.77 40.18
C LEU A 298 -5.62 -3.82 41.65
N ARG A 299 -4.76 -3.32 42.55
CA ARG A 299 -5.07 -3.22 43.99
C ARG A 299 -6.27 -2.31 44.23
N TYR A 300 -6.30 -1.11 43.62
CA TYR A 300 -7.44 -0.20 43.76
C TYR A 300 -8.73 -0.79 43.22
N SER A 301 -8.68 -1.48 42.09
CA SER A 301 -9.85 -2.16 41.53
C SER A 301 -10.37 -3.24 42.49
N ALA A 302 -9.50 -4.03 43.10
CA ALA A 302 -9.92 -5.06 44.08
C ALA A 302 -10.55 -4.45 45.34
N GLU A 303 -10.12 -3.24 45.74
CA GLU A 303 -10.73 -2.50 46.86
C GLU A 303 -12.10 -1.91 46.49
N LEU A 304 -12.25 -1.41 45.26
CA LEU A 304 -13.49 -0.81 44.76
C LEU A 304 -14.55 -1.86 44.43
N PHE A 305 -14.12 -3.04 43.95
CA PHE A 305 -14.96 -4.13 43.51
C PHE A 305 -14.55 -5.45 44.21
N PRO A 306 -14.82 -5.58 45.53
CA PRO A 306 -14.47 -6.77 46.29
C PRO A 306 -15.19 -8.02 45.73
N GLY A 307 -14.45 -9.11 45.53
CA GLY A 307 -14.95 -10.37 44.97
C GLY A 307 -14.74 -10.54 43.46
N GLN A 308 -14.26 -9.52 42.74
CA GLN A 308 -13.85 -9.62 41.33
C GLN A 308 -12.35 -9.91 41.18
N GLU A 309 -11.79 -10.85 41.96
CA GLU A 309 -10.35 -11.13 41.92
C GLU A 309 -9.89 -11.62 40.52
N VAL A 310 -8.70 -11.15 40.11
CA VAL A 310 -8.08 -11.37 38.78
C VAL A 310 -8.00 -12.84 38.35
N SER A 311 -8.06 -13.77 39.30
CA SER A 311 -7.95 -15.21 39.03
C SER A 311 -9.26 -15.90 38.64
N GLU A 312 -10.44 -15.35 38.95
CA GLU A 312 -11.70 -16.11 38.88
C GLU A 312 -12.87 -15.48 38.10
N ALA A 313 -12.86 -14.19 37.76
CA ALA A 313 -13.86 -13.61 36.86
C ALA A 313 -13.28 -12.40 36.13
N TYR A 314 -13.77 -12.09 34.93
CA TYR A 314 -13.38 -10.90 34.16
C TYR A 314 -13.54 -9.63 35.03
N PRO A 315 -12.44 -9.00 35.48
CA PRO A 315 -12.53 -7.87 36.40
C PRO A 315 -13.00 -6.61 35.66
N GLN A 316 -13.65 -5.67 36.37
CA GLN A 316 -14.01 -4.37 35.78
C GLN A 316 -12.81 -3.60 35.20
N TYR A 317 -11.62 -3.81 35.79
CA TYR A 317 -10.36 -3.26 35.33
C TYR A 317 -9.34 -4.35 34.96
N ALA A 318 -8.74 -4.23 33.78
CA ALA A 318 -7.68 -5.11 33.28
C ALA A 318 -6.32 -4.40 33.23
N ASP A 319 -5.27 -5.07 33.70
CA ASP A 319 -3.89 -4.60 33.50
C ASP A 319 -3.39 -5.02 32.11
N GLY A 320 -3.46 -4.08 31.15
CA GLY A 320 -2.86 -4.21 29.83
C GLY A 320 -1.41 -3.74 29.76
N ILE A 321 -0.82 -3.23 30.85
CA ILE A 321 0.59 -2.82 30.90
C ILE A 321 1.48 -4.05 31.04
N ALA A 322 1.17 -4.89 32.03
CA ALA A 322 1.89 -6.13 32.34
C ALA A 322 0.92 -7.30 32.60
N PRO A 323 0.09 -7.70 31.60
CA PRO A 323 -0.90 -8.75 31.77
C PRO A 323 -0.29 -10.09 32.17
N ALA A 324 -0.90 -10.77 33.15
CA ALA A 324 -0.35 -12.00 33.72
C ALA A 324 -0.51 -13.25 32.82
N LYS A 325 -1.64 -13.38 32.11
CA LYS A 325 -2.01 -14.58 31.33
C LYS A 325 -2.22 -14.30 29.83
N ARG A 326 -2.10 -13.04 29.42
CA ARG A 326 -2.43 -12.53 28.08
C ARG A 326 -1.35 -11.57 27.60
N THR A 327 -1.44 -11.09 26.37
CA THR A 327 -0.66 -9.93 25.89
C THR A 327 -1.60 -8.74 25.75
N TRP A 328 -1.06 -7.51 25.85
CA TRP A 328 -1.89 -6.28 25.79
C TRP A 328 -2.74 -6.21 24.52
N ARG A 329 -2.20 -6.73 23.41
CA ARG A 329 -2.82 -6.78 22.08
C ARG A 329 -4.14 -7.55 22.06
N THR A 330 -4.30 -8.50 22.98
CA THR A 330 -5.50 -9.36 23.03
C THR A 330 -6.72 -8.63 23.56
N TYR A 331 -6.54 -7.51 24.27
CA TYR A 331 -7.64 -6.68 24.74
C TYR A 331 -8.10 -5.65 23.69
N THR A 332 -7.37 -5.50 22.58
CA THR A 332 -7.65 -4.49 21.55
C THR A 332 -7.80 -5.18 20.19
N PRO A 333 -9.02 -5.48 19.73
CA PRO A 333 -9.22 -6.23 18.48
C PRO A 333 -8.82 -5.44 17.22
N THR A 334 -8.68 -4.12 17.35
CA THR A 334 -8.34 -3.17 16.30
C THR A 334 -7.11 -2.33 16.66
N MET A 335 -6.51 -1.68 15.68
CA MET A 335 -5.40 -0.74 15.87
C MET A 335 -5.90 0.55 16.51
N LEU A 336 -5.53 0.81 17.76
CA LEU A 336 -5.84 2.04 18.49
C LEU A 336 -4.61 2.94 18.55
N ALA A 337 -4.81 4.23 18.30
CA ALA A 337 -3.80 5.27 18.46
C ALA A 337 -4.11 6.06 19.72
N PHE A 338 -3.17 6.16 20.66
CA PHE A 338 -3.41 6.81 21.94
C PHE A 338 -2.61 8.11 22.10
N ASP A 339 -3.22 9.13 22.72
CA ASP A 339 -2.60 10.43 23.00
C ASP A 339 -1.41 10.33 23.98
N HIS A 340 -1.31 9.26 24.77
CA HIS A 340 -0.14 9.02 25.63
C HIS A 340 1.11 8.62 24.84
N GLU A 341 0.96 8.08 23.62
CA GLU A 341 2.10 7.62 22.84
C GLU A 341 3.12 8.73 22.56
N PRO A 342 2.75 9.92 22.01
CA PRO A 342 3.72 10.99 21.79
C PRO A 342 4.38 11.49 23.08
N VAL A 343 3.67 11.46 24.21
CA VAL A 343 4.22 11.81 25.55
C VAL A 343 5.37 10.88 25.94
N ASN A 344 5.22 9.57 25.70
CA ASN A 344 6.31 8.61 25.90
C ASN A 344 7.52 8.89 25.01
N TYR A 345 7.32 9.40 23.79
CA TYR A 345 8.41 9.69 22.85
C TYR A 345 9.12 11.03 23.12
N VAL A 346 8.55 11.95 23.90
CA VAL A 346 9.29 13.10 24.47
C VAL A 346 9.99 12.76 25.79
N GLY A 347 9.96 11.49 26.20
CA GLY A 347 10.71 10.99 27.35
C GLY A 347 10.00 11.14 28.69
N LEU A 348 8.67 11.18 28.72
CA LEU A 348 7.87 11.26 29.95
C LEU A 348 7.12 9.95 30.24
N SER A 349 6.63 9.80 31.48
CA SER A 349 5.82 8.63 31.88
C SER A 349 4.39 8.82 31.43
N ALA A 350 3.89 7.92 30.59
CA ALA A 350 2.52 8.01 30.08
C ALA A 350 1.92 6.64 29.72
N PHE A 351 0.63 6.48 30.04
CA PHE A 351 -0.21 5.36 29.60
C PHE A 351 -1.65 5.85 29.37
N SER A 352 -2.52 5.04 28.77
CA SER A 352 -3.95 5.37 28.63
C SER A 352 -4.85 4.31 29.25
N PHE A 353 -5.99 4.74 29.80
CA PHE A 353 -7.13 3.86 30.01
C PHE A 353 -7.96 3.80 28.73
N ALA A 354 -8.31 2.60 28.30
CA ALA A 354 -9.17 2.40 27.14
C ALA A 354 -10.18 1.27 27.37
N THR A 355 -11.33 1.38 26.71
CA THR A 355 -12.33 0.30 26.68
C THR A 355 -11.73 -0.94 26.02
N THR A 356 -11.78 -2.08 26.70
CA THR A 356 -11.24 -3.35 26.20
C THR A 356 -12.26 -4.12 25.37
N ASN A 357 -11.77 -5.03 24.54
CA ASN A 357 -12.57 -5.97 23.75
C ASN A 357 -13.66 -5.28 22.93
N ASP A 358 -13.35 -4.13 22.35
CA ASP A 358 -14.28 -3.36 21.53
C ASP A 358 -13.71 -3.14 20.13
N ALA A 359 -14.50 -3.53 19.13
CA ALA A 359 -14.19 -3.37 17.73
C ALA A 359 -14.44 -1.95 17.20
N ARG A 360 -14.95 -1.00 18.01
CA ARG A 360 -15.20 0.42 17.67
C ARG A 360 -16.00 0.56 16.38
N ILE A 361 -17.08 -0.21 16.26
CA ILE A 361 -17.80 -0.44 15.00
C ILE A 361 -18.43 0.82 14.41
N ARG A 362 -18.72 1.85 15.22
CA ARG A 362 -19.33 3.11 14.79
C ARG A 362 -18.34 4.27 14.62
N VAL A 363 -17.13 4.18 15.17
CA VAL A 363 -16.13 5.24 15.03
C VAL A 363 -15.84 5.50 13.55
N ASP A 364 -15.64 6.77 13.16
CA ASP A 364 -15.40 7.20 11.78
C ASP A 364 -16.58 7.00 10.80
N THR A 365 -17.81 6.95 11.34
CA THR A 365 -19.03 6.78 10.54
C THR A 365 -20.04 7.90 10.77
N PRO A 366 -20.94 8.17 9.80
CA PRO A 366 -22.04 9.12 10.00
C PRO A 366 -23.09 8.64 11.01
N VAL A 367 -23.08 7.36 11.38
CA VAL A 367 -24.07 6.75 12.31
C VAL A 367 -23.62 6.76 13.77
N ASP A 368 -22.46 7.33 14.08
CA ASP A 368 -21.95 7.57 15.43
C ASP A 368 -22.75 8.68 16.14
N THR A 369 -23.99 8.35 16.52
CA THR A 369 -24.99 9.27 17.06
C THR A 369 -25.27 8.99 18.53
N LEU A 370 -25.73 10.01 19.26
CA LEU A 370 -26.06 9.87 20.68
C LEU A 370 -27.11 8.78 20.96
N GLY A 371 -28.04 8.54 20.02
CA GLY A 371 -29.07 7.51 20.16
C GLY A 371 -28.53 6.07 20.08
N ALA A 372 -27.32 5.87 19.55
CA ALA A 372 -26.68 4.57 19.46
C ALA A 372 -25.83 4.22 20.71
N LEU A 373 -25.56 5.21 21.57
CA LEU A 373 -24.66 5.07 22.71
C LEU A 373 -25.25 4.15 23.79
N ASN A 374 -24.48 3.16 24.24
CA ASN A 374 -24.81 2.41 25.46
C ASN A 374 -24.38 3.22 26.69
N THR A 375 -25.30 4.07 27.15
CA THR A 375 -25.09 4.94 28.31
C THR A 375 -24.80 4.19 29.62
N ALA A 376 -25.27 2.95 29.77
CA ALA A 376 -25.04 2.16 30.97
C ALA A 376 -23.57 1.73 31.08
N ASN A 377 -23.01 1.22 29.98
CA ASN A 377 -21.58 0.88 29.90
C ASN A 377 -20.70 2.11 30.09
N ALA A 378 -21.02 3.22 29.42
CA ALA A 378 -20.30 4.48 29.57
C ALA A 378 -20.30 4.99 31.03
N LEU A 379 -21.44 4.89 31.73
CA LEU A 379 -21.55 5.28 33.14
C LEU A 379 -20.73 4.36 34.06
N THR A 380 -20.76 3.05 33.84
CA THR A 380 -19.95 2.08 34.59
C THR A 380 -18.46 2.38 34.43
N GLN A 381 -18.02 2.70 33.21
CA GLN A 381 -16.65 3.09 32.94
C GLN A 381 -16.27 4.39 33.66
N ALA A 382 -17.10 5.43 33.55
CA ALA A 382 -16.85 6.72 34.20
C ALA A 382 -16.72 6.58 35.73
N ARG A 383 -17.60 5.78 36.35
CA ARG A 383 -17.53 5.46 37.80
C ARG A 383 -16.26 4.71 38.17
N THR A 384 -15.87 3.74 37.34
CA THR A 384 -14.64 2.96 37.54
C THR A 384 -13.41 3.87 37.51
N ILE A 385 -13.27 4.71 36.48
CA ILE A 385 -12.15 5.67 36.39
C ILE A 385 -12.19 6.66 37.54
N ALA A 386 -13.35 7.23 37.89
CA ALA A 386 -13.47 8.14 39.02
C ALA A 386 -13.01 7.50 40.33
N GLY A 387 -13.41 6.25 40.59
CA GLY A 387 -12.95 5.48 41.75
C GLY A 387 -11.44 5.23 41.74
N LEU A 388 -10.89 4.78 40.61
CA LEU A 388 -9.45 4.53 40.46
C LEU A 388 -8.63 5.81 40.66
N MET A 389 -9.06 6.92 40.07
CA MET A 389 -8.43 8.23 40.24
C MET A 389 -8.56 8.73 41.68
N TYR A 390 -9.71 8.55 42.32
CA TYR A 390 -9.91 8.92 43.72
C TYR A 390 -8.95 8.18 44.66
N ARG A 391 -8.70 6.88 44.42
CA ARG A 391 -7.70 6.09 45.17
C ARG A 391 -6.27 6.53 44.84
N ALA A 392 -5.92 6.68 43.56
CA ALA A 392 -4.60 7.15 43.13
C ALA A 392 -4.25 8.51 43.73
N ALA A 393 -5.22 9.44 43.78
CA ALA A 393 -5.06 10.77 44.33
C ALA A 393 -4.75 10.82 45.84
N ARG A 394 -4.87 9.69 46.55
CA ARG A 394 -4.69 9.56 48.01
C ARG A 394 -3.66 8.51 48.41
N ASP A 395 -3.07 7.79 47.45
CA ASP A 395 -1.99 6.85 47.75
C ASP A 395 -0.64 7.57 47.82
N GLN A 396 0.01 7.52 48.98
CA GLN A 396 1.35 8.08 49.18
C GLN A 396 2.43 7.36 48.36
N GLY A 397 2.20 6.08 48.03
CA GLY A 397 3.09 5.26 47.20
C GLY A 397 2.69 5.19 45.73
N PHE A 398 1.84 6.12 45.26
CA PHE A 398 1.34 6.09 43.88
C PHE A 398 2.46 6.29 42.85
N PHE A 399 3.26 7.34 43.00
CA PHE A 399 4.43 7.58 42.15
C PHE A 399 5.56 6.62 42.51
N GLN A 400 6.13 5.97 41.50
CA GLN A 400 7.23 5.02 41.70
C GLN A 400 8.54 5.54 41.11
N ASP A 401 9.61 5.36 41.86
CA ASP A 401 10.96 5.67 41.40
C ASP A 401 11.37 4.71 40.29
N THR A 402 11.50 5.23 39.07
CA THR A 402 12.06 4.50 37.94
C THR A 402 13.52 4.89 37.71
N LYS A 403 14.40 3.90 37.59
CA LYS A 403 15.79 4.11 37.16
C LYS A 403 15.92 4.33 35.65
N ILE A 404 14.84 4.10 34.91
CA ILE A 404 14.81 4.26 33.45
C ILE A 404 14.44 5.71 33.16
N GLN A 405 15.36 6.46 32.53
CA GLN A 405 15.08 7.79 32.00
C GLN A 405 14.91 7.71 30.48
N PRO A 406 13.67 7.71 29.96
CA PRO A 406 13.45 7.71 28.52
C PRO A 406 13.90 9.05 27.92
N LYS A 407 14.45 8.98 26.71
CA LYS A 407 14.93 10.15 25.97
C LYS A 407 13.80 10.76 25.14
N ASP A 408 13.86 12.08 24.96
CA ASP A 408 13.10 12.73 23.89
C ASP A 408 13.69 12.31 22.55
N THR A 409 12.82 11.80 21.70
CA THR A 409 13.14 11.25 20.39
C THR A 409 12.28 11.88 19.30
N GLN A 410 11.32 12.74 19.64
CA GLN A 410 10.51 13.43 18.63
C GLN A 410 11.37 14.39 17.80
N ARG A 411 11.04 14.50 16.52
CA ARG A 411 11.75 15.37 15.56
C ARG A 411 10.82 16.44 15.01
N GLU A 412 11.39 17.58 14.67
CA GLU A 412 10.70 18.60 13.88
C GLU A 412 11.08 18.44 12.42
N LEU A 413 10.11 18.49 11.51
CA LEU A 413 10.35 18.57 10.07
C LEU A 413 9.89 19.92 9.56
N THR A 414 10.77 20.66 8.90
CA THR A 414 10.45 21.90 8.19
C THR A 414 11.02 21.86 6.78
N GLY A 415 10.42 22.61 5.86
CA GLY A 415 10.95 22.67 4.52
C GLY A 415 10.29 23.72 3.64
N ARG A 416 10.70 23.71 2.37
CA ARG A 416 10.17 24.59 1.34
C ARG A 416 9.63 23.77 0.18
N ILE A 417 8.47 24.18 -0.32
CA ILE A 417 7.87 23.67 -1.56
C ILE A 417 8.07 24.74 -2.62
N LEU A 418 8.88 24.41 -3.63
CA LEU A 418 9.27 25.32 -4.69
C LEU A 418 8.90 24.76 -6.06
N GLN A 419 8.75 25.65 -7.04
CA GLN A 419 8.77 25.34 -8.46
C GLN A 419 10.13 25.74 -9.01
N PHE A 420 10.62 24.96 -9.98
CA PHE A 420 11.81 25.32 -10.73
C PHE A 420 11.46 26.19 -11.94
N ASP A 421 11.75 27.50 -11.85
CA ASP A 421 11.63 28.44 -12.95
C ASP A 421 13.01 28.76 -13.57
N ARG A 422 13.32 28.07 -14.66
CA ARG A 422 14.58 28.20 -15.42
C ARG A 422 14.83 29.60 -15.99
N ARG A 423 13.79 30.44 -16.11
CA ARG A 423 13.96 31.81 -16.61
C ARG A 423 14.56 32.72 -15.55
N LYS A 424 14.48 32.33 -14.27
CA LYS A 424 14.90 33.14 -13.13
C LYS A 424 16.15 32.60 -12.43
N SER A 425 16.36 31.28 -12.40
CA SER A 425 17.44 30.66 -11.62
C SER A 425 17.87 29.30 -12.20
N PHE A 426 19.07 28.85 -11.83
CA PHE A 426 19.57 27.49 -12.09
C PHE A 426 19.23 26.49 -10.96
N ILE A 427 18.68 26.97 -9.85
CA ILE A 427 18.14 26.17 -8.74
C ILE A 427 16.66 26.52 -8.52
N PRO A 428 15.84 25.63 -7.94
CA PRO A 428 14.45 25.92 -7.60
C PRO A 428 14.34 27.18 -6.73
N ASN A 429 13.41 28.07 -7.07
CA ASN A 429 13.39 29.43 -6.53
C ASN A 429 12.00 30.04 -6.35
N SER A 430 10.97 29.49 -6.98
CA SER A 430 9.63 30.09 -6.96
C SER A 430 8.78 29.38 -5.89
N PRO A 431 8.44 30.03 -4.77
CA PRO A 431 7.69 29.39 -3.69
C PRO A 431 6.26 29.06 -4.11
N ILE A 432 5.74 27.92 -3.63
CA ILE A 432 4.37 27.49 -3.88
C ILE A 432 3.54 27.64 -2.60
N PRO A 433 2.68 28.68 -2.50
CA PRO A 433 1.84 28.88 -1.33
C PRO A 433 0.66 27.90 -1.30
N GLU A 434 0.15 27.64 -0.09
CA GLU A 434 -1.02 26.80 0.19
C GLU A 434 -0.99 25.48 -0.60
N ALA A 435 0.19 24.88 -0.72
CA ALA A 435 0.35 23.52 -1.18
C ALA A 435 0.06 22.60 0.00
N VAL A 436 -0.63 21.50 -0.27
CA VAL A 436 -0.88 20.46 0.72
C VAL A 436 0.35 19.57 0.80
N VAL A 437 0.97 19.48 1.96
CA VAL A 437 2.18 18.71 2.23
C VAL A 437 1.83 17.52 3.12
N THR A 438 2.36 16.35 2.79
CA THR A 438 2.07 15.11 3.49
C THR A 438 3.30 14.36 3.94
N VAL A 439 3.14 13.67 5.07
CA VAL A 439 4.03 12.58 5.51
C VAL A 439 3.16 11.42 5.99
N ALA A 440 3.35 10.23 5.44
CA ALA A 440 2.59 9.04 5.83
C ALA A 440 3.35 8.18 6.84
N TYR A 441 2.64 7.64 7.83
CA TYR A 441 3.14 6.63 8.76
C TYR A 441 2.35 5.33 8.68
N GLY A 442 3.04 4.27 8.27
CA GLY A 442 2.54 2.91 8.43
C GLY A 442 1.18 2.69 7.77
N GLN A 443 0.16 2.48 8.60
CA GLN A 443 -1.21 2.19 8.18
C GLN A 443 -1.98 3.46 7.84
N LYS A 444 -2.93 3.32 6.94
CA LYS A 444 -3.82 4.39 6.48
C LYS A 444 -4.70 4.98 7.59
N THR A 445 -5.13 4.14 8.52
CA THR A 445 -5.96 4.52 9.65
C THR A 445 -5.73 3.61 10.85
N TYR A 446 -5.88 4.17 12.05
CA TYR A 446 -5.78 3.49 13.33
C TYR A 446 -7.11 3.68 14.07
N THR A 447 -8.17 3.05 13.56
CA THR A 447 -9.54 3.19 14.09
C THR A 447 -10.02 4.64 14.07
N GLY A 448 -10.14 5.21 12.87
CA GLY A 448 -10.55 6.60 12.67
C GLY A 448 -9.39 7.60 12.66
N VAL A 449 -8.35 7.40 13.48
CA VAL A 449 -7.16 8.29 13.45
C VAL A 449 -6.45 8.13 12.11
N ARG A 450 -6.20 9.24 11.41
CA ARG A 450 -5.53 9.23 10.10
C ARG A 450 -4.03 9.03 10.26
N GLY A 451 -3.47 8.06 9.52
CA GLY A 451 -2.03 7.80 9.49
C GLY A 451 -1.24 8.66 8.49
N LEU A 452 -1.94 9.49 7.71
CA LEU A 452 -1.33 10.47 6.84
C LEU A 452 -1.35 11.84 7.52
N ASN A 453 -0.18 12.37 7.81
CA ASN A 453 -0.02 13.71 8.37
C ASN A 453 -0.11 14.71 7.26
N VAL A 454 -0.82 15.81 7.52
CA VAL A 454 -1.08 16.84 6.53
C VAL A 454 -0.77 18.20 7.13
N THR A 455 -0.19 19.07 6.32
CA THR A 455 -0.05 20.49 6.62
C THR A 455 -0.18 21.31 5.33
N LEU A 456 -0.40 22.61 5.44
CA LEU A 456 -0.34 23.55 4.32
C LEU A 456 0.97 24.33 4.32
N THR A 457 1.42 24.76 3.14
CA THR A 457 2.45 25.79 3.06
C THR A 457 1.88 27.18 3.31
N ASN A 458 2.73 28.09 3.81
CA ASN A 458 2.39 29.50 4.00
C ASN A 458 1.99 30.19 2.69
N GLY A 459 1.06 31.14 2.79
CA GLY A 459 0.56 31.98 1.71
C GLY A 459 1.40 33.24 1.51
N PHE A 460 0.88 34.18 0.72
CA PHE A 460 1.48 35.48 0.49
C PHE A 460 0.83 36.54 1.42
N GLY A 461 1.37 36.72 2.64
CA GLY A 461 0.88 37.71 3.62
C GLY A 461 1.13 37.29 5.07
N GLU A 462 0.79 38.16 6.04
CA GLU A 462 0.64 37.75 7.45
C GLU A 462 -0.65 36.92 7.56
N ASP A 463 -0.57 35.62 7.26
CA ASP A 463 -1.74 34.75 7.28
C ASP A 463 -2.21 34.38 8.71
N GLY A 464 -1.73 35.09 9.75
CA GLY A 464 -2.04 34.78 11.16
C GLY A 464 -1.60 33.37 11.60
N ARG A 465 -0.79 32.69 10.78
CA ARG A 465 -0.27 31.34 11.01
C ARG A 465 0.93 31.39 11.98
N ASP A 466 0.64 31.77 13.21
CA ASP A 466 1.55 32.11 14.33
C ASP A 466 2.48 30.96 14.82
N TRP A 467 2.33 29.74 14.29
CA TRP A 467 3.01 28.51 14.71
C TRP A 467 4.46 28.39 14.21
N LEU A 468 4.92 29.35 13.41
CA LEU A 468 6.30 29.46 12.96
C LEU A 468 7.20 30.30 13.89
N ARG A 469 6.61 31.05 14.83
CA ARG A 469 7.34 32.03 15.67
C ARG A 469 8.26 31.41 16.73
N TYR A 470 7.98 30.18 17.18
CA TYR A 470 8.60 29.61 18.39
C TYR A 470 9.89 28.80 18.17
N THR A 471 10.53 28.85 17.01
CA THR A 471 11.69 27.95 16.75
C THR A 471 12.88 28.58 16.05
N LEU A 472 12.76 29.81 15.55
CA LEU A 472 13.86 30.49 14.89
C LEU A 472 14.51 31.48 15.86
N GLY A 473 15.20 30.95 16.86
CA GLY A 473 16.27 31.69 17.50
C GLY A 473 17.37 31.97 16.46
N GLY A 474 17.48 33.23 16.03
CA GLY A 474 18.67 33.94 15.51
C GLY A 474 19.54 33.38 14.38
N GLU A 475 19.58 32.07 14.12
CA GLU A 475 20.61 31.40 13.32
C GLU A 475 20.07 30.62 12.11
N SER A 476 18.83 30.87 11.67
CA SER A 476 18.47 30.56 10.29
C SER A 476 19.13 31.60 9.39
N GLY A 477 20.11 31.15 8.61
CA GLY A 477 20.96 32.00 7.76
C GLY A 477 20.22 33.14 7.05
N ILE A 478 20.80 34.33 7.19
CA ILE A 478 20.71 35.50 6.31
C ILE A 478 19.31 35.76 5.70
N GLY A 479 18.46 36.50 6.43
CA GLY A 479 17.44 37.38 5.84
C GLY A 479 16.12 36.75 5.36
N GLN A 480 15.63 35.67 5.96
CA GLN A 480 14.38 35.00 5.56
C GLN A 480 13.41 34.86 6.74
N SER A 481 12.14 35.22 6.53
CA SER A 481 11.10 35.22 7.57
C SER A 481 10.48 33.82 7.71
N PRO A 482 10.09 33.41 8.93
CA PRO A 482 9.22 32.24 9.10
C PRO A 482 7.96 32.30 8.22
N ASP A 483 7.45 33.50 7.95
CA ASP A 483 6.25 33.77 7.14
C ASP A 483 6.48 33.71 5.62
N ASP A 484 7.68 33.32 5.16
CA ASP A 484 7.94 33.24 3.72
C ASP A 484 6.98 32.23 3.06
N PRO A 485 6.39 32.57 1.90
CA PRO A 485 5.51 31.68 1.15
C PRO A 485 6.19 30.37 0.80
N GLY A 486 5.41 29.29 0.75
CA GLY A 486 5.90 27.95 0.38
C GLY A 486 6.66 27.20 1.47
N ARG A 487 6.78 27.75 2.69
CA ARG A 487 7.31 27.02 3.85
C ARG A 487 6.24 26.13 4.49
N PHE A 488 6.65 24.98 5.03
CA PHE A 488 5.79 24.11 5.83
C PHE A 488 6.51 23.58 7.07
N ARG A 489 5.75 22.99 8.00
CA ARG A 489 6.26 22.39 9.23
C ARG A 489 5.40 21.24 9.73
N PHE A 490 6.04 20.25 10.35
CA PHE A 490 5.44 19.27 11.25
C PHE A 490 6.17 19.34 12.60
N HIS A 491 5.45 19.65 13.67
CA HIS A 491 6.02 19.86 15.01
C HIS A 491 6.56 18.59 15.66
N MET A 492 5.89 17.46 15.38
CA MET A 492 6.28 16.15 15.90
C MET A 492 6.25 15.13 14.78
N LEU A 493 7.42 14.53 14.56
CA LEU A 493 7.68 13.49 13.59
C LEU A 493 8.23 12.25 14.31
N ALA A 494 7.61 11.10 14.06
CA ALA A 494 7.92 9.82 14.66
C ALA A 494 9.42 9.43 14.55
N PRO A 495 10.09 9.04 15.66
CA PRO A 495 11.52 8.74 15.66
C PRO A 495 11.97 7.42 15.05
N HIS A 496 11.07 6.45 14.94
CA HIS A 496 11.46 5.05 14.64
C HIS A 496 11.60 4.79 13.13
N VAL A 497 11.30 5.77 12.28
CA VAL A 497 11.37 5.65 10.82
C VAL A 497 12.68 6.26 10.37
N GLY A 498 13.62 5.46 9.83
CA GLY A 498 14.96 5.95 9.43
C GLY A 498 14.95 7.04 8.36
N ALA A 499 13.89 7.10 7.55
CA ALA A 499 13.59 8.19 6.63
C ALA A 499 12.07 8.33 6.45
N VAL A 500 11.58 9.56 6.27
CA VAL A 500 10.19 9.84 5.93
C VAL A 500 10.09 10.36 4.50
N THR A 501 9.01 10.03 3.79
CA THR A 501 8.76 10.57 2.45
C THR A 501 7.86 11.78 2.54
N VAL A 502 8.36 12.95 2.11
CA VAL A 502 7.61 14.19 2.04
C VAL A 502 7.04 14.34 0.64
N LYS A 503 5.72 14.48 0.53
CA LYS A 503 5.05 14.78 -0.75
C LYS A 503 4.27 16.07 -0.64
N ALA A 504 4.11 16.79 -1.74
CA ALA A 504 3.27 17.98 -1.75
C ALA A 504 2.51 18.13 -3.07
N TYR A 505 1.32 18.71 -2.99
CA TYR A 505 0.43 18.93 -4.13
C TYR A 505 -0.18 20.33 -4.06
N LYS A 506 -0.28 21.01 -5.20
CA LYS A 506 -1.15 22.19 -5.31
C LYS A 506 -2.48 21.74 -5.89
N ILE A 507 -3.55 22.07 -5.18
CA ILE A 507 -4.92 21.79 -5.57
C ILE A 507 -5.54 23.11 -6.04
N ALA A 508 -6.23 23.09 -7.17
CA ALA A 508 -7.00 24.24 -7.67
C ALA A 508 -8.43 24.22 -7.11
N ASP A 509 -9.13 25.33 -7.22
CA ASP A 509 -10.53 25.51 -6.74
C ASP A 509 -11.50 24.44 -7.28
N SER A 510 -11.18 23.85 -8.44
CA SER A 510 -11.93 22.71 -9.00
C SER A 510 -11.75 21.38 -8.25
N GLY A 511 -10.93 21.32 -7.20
CA GLY A 511 -10.54 20.09 -6.50
C GLY A 511 -9.45 19.27 -7.21
N ARG A 512 -9.05 19.66 -8.42
CA ARG A 512 -8.01 18.96 -9.20
C ARG A 512 -6.61 19.32 -8.71
N ILE A 513 -5.72 18.32 -8.71
CA ILE A 513 -4.28 18.53 -8.56
C ILE A 513 -3.75 19.22 -9.83
N VAL A 514 -3.11 20.37 -9.64
CA VAL A 514 -2.50 21.18 -10.71
C VAL A 514 -0.98 21.24 -10.63
N MET A 515 -0.40 20.91 -9.46
CA MET A 515 1.04 20.66 -9.33
C MET A 515 1.27 19.43 -8.45
N ALA A 516 2.26 18.61 -8.81
CA ALA A 516 2.60 17.36 -8.14
C ALA A 516 4.13 17.23 -7.94
N PRO A 517 4.60 16.32 -7.07
CA PRO A 517 6.04 16.11 -6.86
C PRO A 517 6.73 15.66 -8.14
N ASP A 518 7.86 16.29 -8.47
CA ASP A 518 8.67 15.89 -9.63
C ASP A 518 9.64 14.77 -9.23
N LEU A 519 9.52 13.60 -9.87
CA LEU A 519 10.42 12.44 -9.71
C LEU A 519 11.55 12.42 -10.75
N GLY A 520 11.60 13.42 -11.63
CA GLY A 520 12.64 13.58 -12.63
C GLY A 520 13.96 14.13 -12.08
N GLU A 521 14.87 14.48 -13.00
CA GLU A 521 16.20 15.06 -12.67
C GLU A 521 16.09 16.39 -11.89
N GLU A 522 15.02 17.16 -12.12
CA GLU A 522 14.82 18.49 -11.52
C GLU A 522 14.13 18.45 -10.14
N GLY A 523 13.63 17.28 -9.74
CA GLY A 523 13.00 17.05 -8.45
C GLY A 523 13.74 15.99 -7.65
N ASP A 524 13.08 14.89 -7.33
CA ASP A 524 13.53 13.84 -6.39
C ASP A 524 14.96 13.33 -6.61
N LYS A 525 15.43 13.23 -7.87
CA LYS A 525 16.81 12.79 -8.15
C LYS A 525 17.88 13.77 -7.65
N THR A 526 17.55 15.07 -7.57
CA THR A 526 18.44 16.14 -7.08
C THR A 526 18.05 16.63 -5.68
N TYR A 527 16.74 16.68 -5.39
CA TYR A 527 16.11 17.14 -4.16
C TYR A 527 15.21 16.03 -3.60
N PRO A 528 15.79 15.04 -2.89
CA PRO A 528 15.06 13.84 -2.50
C PRO A 528 13.85 14.11 -1.61
N MET A 529 12.75 13.43 -1.93
CA MET A 529 11.52 13.35 -1.15
C MET A 529 11.70 12.50 0.11
N ALA A 530 12.60 11.51 0.06
CA ALA A 530 12.97 10.70 1.21
C ALA A 530 14.00 11.44 2.07
N VAL A 531 13.59 11.82 3.29
CA VAL A 531 14.40 12.63 4.20
C VAL A 531 14.74 11.84 5.45
N GLY A 532 16.02 11.74 5.79
CA GLY A 532 16.50 11.06 6.99
C GLY A 532 16.07 11.77 8.29
N THR A 533 15.80 10.99 9.34
CA THR A 533 15.23 11.48 10.61
C THR A 533 16.23 11.57 11.78
N SER A 534 17.53 11.51 11.49
CA SER A 534 18.58 11.47 12.51
C SER A 534 18.75 12.77 13.29
N SER A 535 18.46 13.92 12.66
CA SER A 535 18.65 15.25 13.25
C SER A 535 17.40 15.71 13.99
N ALA A 536 17.56 16.38 15.14
CA ALA A 536 16.45 16.94 15.93
C ALA A 536 15.51 17.83 15.10
N VAL A 537 16.10 18.72 14.30
CA VAL A 537 15.38 19.54 13.30
C VAL A 537 15.81 19.10 11.92
N ILE A 538 14.85 18.67 11.12
CA ILE A 538 15.03 18.17 9.77
C ILE A 538 14.60 19.29 8.82
N GLN A 539 15.47 19.65 7.88
CA GLN A 539 15.18 20.63 6.85
C GLN A 539 15.16 19.97 5.48
N THR A 540 14.17 20.29 4.66
CA THR A 540 14.04 19.73 3.31
C THR A 540 13.55 20.76 2.29
N LEU A 541 13.79 20.47 1.02
CA LEU A 541 13.26 21.23 -0.12
C LEU A 541 12.64 20.23 -1.07
N GLN A 542 11.40 20.47 -1.46
CA GLN A 542 10.68 19.65 -2.44
C GLN A 542 10.31 20.49 -3.64
N VAL A 543 10.40 19.89 -4.82
CA VAL A 543 10.12 20.55 -6.10
C VAL A 543 8.83 20.00 -6.68
N LEU A 544 7.90 20.90 -7.00
CA LEU A 544 6.71 20.56 -7.77
C LEU A 544 6.83 21.06 -9.21
N PHE A 545 6.10 20.38 -10.09
CA PHE A 545 5.93 20.78 -11.47
C PHE A 545 4.44 20.87 -11.81
N GLU A 546 4.10 21.67 -12.82
CA GLU A 546 2.74 21.75 -13.36
C GLU A 546 2.32 20.41 -13.93
N ALA A 547 1.21 19.87 -13.43
CA ALA A 547 0.81 18.49 -13.69
C ALA A 547 -0.70 18.34 -13.89
N ARG A 548 -1.06 17.31 -14.66
CA ARG A 548 -2.37 16.66 -14.65
C ARG A 548 -2.22 15.26 -14.07
N ALA A 549 -3.22 14.85 -13.30
CA ALA A 549 -3.33 13.50 -12.78
C ALA A 549 -4.07 12.61 -13.78
N MET A 550 -3.57 11.40 -13.98
CA MET A 550 -4.28 10.33 -14.67
C MET A 550 -4.39 9.11 -13.76
N THR A 551 -5.61 8.68 -13.49
CA THR A 551 -5.91 7.52 -12.66
C THR A 551 -6.10 6.27 -13.51
N MET A 552 -5.56 5.16 -13.03
CA MET A 552 -5.83 3.82 -13.55
C MET A 552 -6.30 2.91 -12.41
N PHE A 553 -7.16 1.98 -12.75
CA PHE A 553 -7.76 1.02 -11.84
C PHE A 553 -7.43 -0.41 -12.29
N GLU A 554 -7.84 -1.40 -11.50
CA GLU A 554 -7.60 -2.80 -11.80
C GLU A 554 -6.11 -3.13 -11.96
N ILE A 555 -5.31 -2.65 -11.01
CA ILE A 555 -3.87 -2.92 -10.93
C ILE A 555 -3.59 -4.26 -10.24
N VAL A 556 -4.35 -5.31 -10.59
CA VAL A 556 -4.22 -6.67 -10.05
C VAL A 556 -3.72 -7.60 -11.14
N ASP A 557 -2.65 -8.34 -10.85
CA ASP A 557 -2.12 -9.33 -11.78
C ASP A 557 -3.13 -10.47 -12.01
N SER A 558 -3.69 -10.57 -13.21
CA SER A 558 -4.68 -11.61 -13.57
C SER A 558 -4.13 -13.04 -13.53
N ARG A 559 -2.80 -13.24 -13.42
CA ARG A 559 -2.17 -14.55 -13.29
C ARG A 559 -1.89 -14.95 -11.84
N TYR A 560 -1.40 -14.01 -11.03
CA TYR A 560 -0.99 -14.28 -9.65
C TYR A 560 -1.99 -13.80 -8.61
N LEU A 561 -3.02 -13.05 -9.03
CA LEU A 561 -4.09 -12.47 -8.21
C LEU A 561 -3.57 -11.60 -7.06
N THR A 562 -2.50 -10.86 -7.33
CA THR A 562 -1.89 -9.92 -6.38
C THR A 562 -1.85 -8.51 -6.96
N ALA A 563 -2.05 -7.50 -6.12
CA ALA A 563 -1.91 -6.11 -6.50
C ALA A 563 -0.48 -5.80 -6.97
N LEU A 564 -0.37 -4.98 -8.02
CA LEU A 564 0.87 -4.50 -8.60
C LEU A 564 1.39 -3.32 -7.77
N ASP A 565 2.71 -3.28 -7.55
CA ASP A 565 3.35 -2.31 -6.64
C ASP A 565 4.60 -1.64 -7.23
N MET A 566 4.98 -2.00 -8.47
CA MET A 566 6.06 -1.38 -9.21
C MET A 566 5.48 -0.70 -10.46
N LEU A 567 5.64 0.62 -10.58
CA LEU A 567 5.17 1.42 -11.71
C LEU A 567 6.35 2.05 -12.44
N ASN A 568 6.30 2.04 -13.77
CA ASN A 568 7.24 2.74 -14.64
C ASN A 568 6.46 3.57 -15.67
N LEU A 569 6.85 4.84 -15.80
CA LEU A 569 6.24 5.81 -16.71
C LEU A 569 7.24 6.20 -17.80
N ARG A 570 6.80 6.17 -19.06
CA ARG A 570 7.61 6.55 -20.23
C ARG A 570 6.89 7.54 -21.12
N GLY A 571 7.66 8.30 -21.89
CA GLY A 571 7.15 9.14 -22.96
C GLY A 571 6.68 8.34 -24.18
N PRO A 572 6.13 9.01 -25.20
CA PRO A 572 5.61 8.36 -26.41
C PRO A 572 6.67 7.59 -27.20
N ASP A 573 7.91 8.07 -27.19
CA ASP A 573 9.09 7.45 -27.81
C ASP A 573 9.77 6.40 -26.92
N GLY A 574 9.19 6.09 -25.75
CA GLY A 574 9.77 5.17 -24.77
C GLY A 574 10.89 5.78 -23.91
N SER A 575 11.19 7.08 -24.06
CA SER A 575 12.17 7.78 -23.24
C SER A 575 11.67 8.04 -21.80
N GLU A 576 12.60 8.31 -20.89
CA GLU A 576 12.22 8.81 -19.56
C GLU A 576 11.69 10.23 -19.67
N LEU A 577 10.57 10.51 -18.99
CA LEU A 577 10.05 11.86 -18.90
C LEU A 577 10.96 12.73 -18.04
N ARG A 578 11.19 13.97 -18.49
CA ARG A 578 12.02 14.92 -17.77
C ARG A 578 11.41 15.36 -16.44
N SER A 579 10.09 15.59 -16.42
CA SER A 579 9.32 15.86 -15.20
C SER A 579 8.09 14.97 -15.19
N PHE A 580 7.91 14.23 -14.12
CA PHE A 580 6.77 13.33 -13.94
C PHE A 580 6.58 12.97 -12.46
N GLY A 581 5.42 12.44 -12.11
CA GLY A 581 5.14 11.91 -10.78
C GLY A 581 4.36 10.60 -10.86
N MET A 582 4.38 9.82 -9.77
CA MET A 582 3.57 8.60 -9.66
C MET A 582 3.21 8.30 -8.21
N GLU A 583 2.02 7.76 -8.02
CA GLU A 583 1.49 7.30 -6.74
C GLU A 583 1.01 5.86 -6.88
N VAL A 584 1.74 4.97 -6.21
CA VAL A 584 1.47 3.54 -6.09
C VAL A 584 1.89 3.11 -4.69
N VAL A 585 1.15 2.19 -4.08
CA VAL A 585 1.45 1.70 -2.73
C VAL A 585 2.61 0.71 -2.78
N PRO A 586 3.74 1.00 -2.14
CA PRO A 586 4.91 0.12 -2.20
C PRO A 586 4.64 -1.19 -1.43
N LEU A 587 5.21 -2.29 -1.93
CA LEU A 587 5.19 -3.61 -1.28
C LEU A 587 3.79 -4.24 -1.08
N GLN A 588 2.71 -3.66 -1.61
CA GLN A 588 1.36 -4.22 -1.47
C GLN A 588 1.20 -5.60 -2.13
N SER A 589 2.07 -5.97 -3.08
CA SER A 589 2.09 -7.32 -3.65
C SER A 589 2.41 -8.43 -2.63
N ARG A 590 2.95 -8.04 -1.46
CA ARG A 590 3.31 -8.92 -0.35
C ARG A 590 2.40 -8.76 0.87
N ALA A 591 1.43 -7.85 0.80
CA ALA A 591 0.50 -7.57 1.90
C ALA A 591 -0.68 -8.55 1.91
N GLU A 592 -1.17 -8.85 3.10
CA GLU A 592 -2.41 -9.59 3.36
C GLU A 592 -3.58 -8.61 3.50
N GLY A 593 -4.80 -9.03 3.18
CA GLY A 593 -6.00 -8.21 3.39
C GLY A 593 -6.16 -7.08 2.37
N ASN A 594 -6.76 -5.97 2.79
CA ASN A 594 -7.14 -4.87 1.90
C ASN A 594 -5.90 -4.23 1.22
N VAL A 595 -5.99 -4.02 -0.09
CA VAL A 595 -4.95 -3.42 -0.93
C VAL A 595 -5.56 -2.35 -1.84
N GLU A 596 -4.72 -1.46 -2.39
CA GLU A 596 -5.16 -0.42 -3.30
C GLU A 596 -5.27 -0.95 -4.73
N ASN A 597 -6.48 -0.93 -5.28
CA ASN A 597 -6.74 -1.27 -6.67
C ASN A 597 -6.72 -0.04 -7.61
N ALA A 598 -5.85 0.94 -7.31
CA ALA A 598 -5.69 2.15 -8.11
C ALA A 598 -4.24 2.65 -8.08
N ALA A 599 -3.81 3.27 -9.17
CA ALA A 599 -2.56 4.03 -9.26
C ALA A 599 -2.80 5.37 -9.98
N VAL A 600 -1.96 6.36 -9.69
CA VAL A 600 -2.06 7.69 -10.31
C VAL A 600 -0.71 8.09 -10.87
N VAL A 601 -0.70 8.63 -12.09
CA VAL A 601 0.50 9.19 -12.71
C VAL A 601 0.29 10.67 -12.98
N PHE A 602 1.39 11.42 -12.96
CA PHE A 602 1.41 12.86 -13.15
C PHE A 602 2.37 13.23 -14.28
N ALA A 603 1.90 14.04 -15.22
CA ALA A 603 2.73 14.62 -16.28
C ALA A 603 2.22 16.02 -16.65
N ARG A 604 3.04 16.80 -17.35
CA ARG A 604 2.65 18.15 -17.80
C ARG A 604 1.40 18.08 -18.70
N PRO A 605 0.46 19.03 -18.62
CA PRO A 605 -0.68 19.09 -19.53
C PRO A 605 -0.26 18.95 -21.01
N GLY A 606 -1.01 18.20 -21.81
CA GLY A 606 -0.68 17.89 -23.20
C GLY A 606 0.32 16.75 -23.42
N THR A 607 0.89 16.17 -22.35
CA THR A 607 1.86 15.08 -22.46
C THR A 607 1.16 13.74 -22.66
N ARG A 608 1.68 12.92 -23.58
CA ARG A 608 1.28 11.52 -23.72
C ARG A 608 2.22 10.61 -22.94
N VAL A 609 1.68 9.61 -22.27
CA VAL A 609 2.42 8.71 -21.38
C VAL A 609 2.10 7.24 -21.63
N LYS A 610 3.11 6.40 -21.47
CA LYS A 610 3.01 4.94 -21.48
C LYS A 610 3.22 4.44 -20.05
N VAL A 611 2.34 3.56 -19.58
CA VAL A 611 2.40 3.01 -18.21
C VAL A 611 2.73 1.52 -18.26
N MET A 612 3.70 1.12 -17.46
CA MET A 612 4.04 -0.29 -17.24
C MET A 612 4.02 -0.58 -15.75
N MET A 613 3.40 -1.70 -15.35
CA MET A 613 3.43 -2.14 -13.97
C MET A 613 3.79 -3.62 -13.83
N SER A 614 4.32 -3.95 -12.65
CA SER A 614 4.77 -5.28 -12.26
C SER A 614 4.73 -5.47 -10.75
N THR A 615 5.09 -6.66 -10.28
CA THR A 615 5.31 -6.97 -8.85
C THR A 615 6.81 -7.09 -8.51
N SER A 616 7.69 -6.78 -9.47
CA SER A 616 9.14 -6.90 -9.33
C SER A 616 9.85 -6.06 -10.39
N LEU A 617 11.17 -5.87 -10.27
CA LEU A 617 11.98 -5.18 -11.30
C LEU A 617 11.95 -5.86 -12.68
N PHE A 618 11.45 -7.10 -12.75
CA PHE A 618 11.38 -7.89 -13.98
C PHE A 618 9.94 -8.33 -14.29
N GLY A 619 9.63 -8.47 -15.58
CA GLY A 619 8.35 -8.96 -16.07
C GLY A 619 7.24 -7.89 -16.01
N ILE A 620 6.98 -7.25 -17.16
CA ILE A 620 5.83 -6.36 -17.32
C ILE A 620 4.57 -7.24 -17.28
N LYS A 621 3.63 -6.89 -16.42
CA LYS A 621 2.37 -7.62 -16.20
C LYS A 621 1.15 -6.79 -16.59
N TYR A 622 1.35 -5.48 -16.67
CA TYR A 622 0.33 -4.49 -16.99
C TYR A 622 0.98 -3.46 -17.92
N LEU A 623 0.42 -3.27 -19.11
CA LEU A 623 0.98 -2.43 -20.16
C LEU A 623 -0.13 -1.57 -20.75
N LEU A 624 0.03 -0.26 -20.65
CA LEU A 624 -0.84 0.73 -21.27
C LEU A 624 0.00 1.63 -22.17
N ILE A 625 -0.06 1.37 -23.48
CA ILE A 625 0.71 2.06 -24.52
C ILE A 625 -0.16 2.73 -25.57
N ASN A 626 -1.47 2.50 -25.56
CA ASN A 626 -2.43 3.04 -26.52
C ASN A 626 -2.02 2.66 -27.95
N ALA A 627 -1.90 1.35 -28.18
CA ALA A 627 -1.65 0.80 -29.51
C ALA A 627 -2.87 1.09 -30.41
N PRO A 628 -2.66 1.44 -31.70
CA PRO A 628 -3.77 1.77 -32.57
C PRO A 628 -4.75 0.59 -32.75
N GLN A 629 -6.04 0.87 -32.52
CA GLN A 629 -7.11 -0.15 -32.58
C GLN A 629 -7.14 -0.95 -33.88
N HIS A 630 -6.71 -0.35 -34.99
CA HIS A 630 -6.68 -1.03 -36.30
C HIS A 630 -5.76 -2.25 -36.33
N LEU A 631 -4.70 -2.30 -35.50
CA LEU A 631 -3.82 -3.46 -35.37
C LEU A 631 -4.56 -4.65 -34.76
N PHE A 632 -5.46 -4.40 -33.83
CA PHE A 632 -6.32 -5.43 -33.23
C PHE A 632 -7.44 -5.88 -34.18
N THR A 633 -8.14 -4.92 -34.80
CA THR A 633 -9.28 -5.24 -35.69
C THR A 633 -8.81 -5.88 -37.00
N ASN A 634 -7.65 -5.46 -37.52
CA ASN A 634 -7.05 -5.97 -38.76
C ASN A 634 -5.59 -6.41 -38.50
N PRO A 635 -5.38 -7.61 -37.92
CA PRO A 635 -4.05 -8.14 -37.64
C PRO A 635 -3.16 -8.18 -38.87
N ILE A 636 -1.86 -7.89 -38.68
CA ILE A 636 -0.92 -7.84 -39.80
C ILE A 636 -0.45 -9.23 -40.22
N THR A 637 -0.01 -9.36 -41.46
CA THR A 637 0.64 -10.58 -41.95
C THR A 637 2.14 -10.59 -41.63
N PRO A 638 2.82 -11.76 -41.59
CA PRO A 638 4.28 -11.83 -41.40
C PRO A 638 5.08 -11.01 -42.42
N ARG A 639 4.54 -10.75 -43.61
CA ARG A 639 5.20 -9.91 -44.63
C ARG A 639 5.13 -8.41 -44.29
N GLN A 640 4.09 -7.99 -43.58
CA GLN A 640 3.86 -6.61 -43.16
C GLN A 640 4.58 -6.25 -41.85
N ALA A 641 5.06 -7.25 -41.10
CA ALA A 641 5.87 -7.05 -39.89
C ALA A 641 7.25 -6.47 -40.24
N ASN A 642 7.31 -5.15 -40.35
CA ASN A 642 8.49 -4.33 -40.60
C ASN A 642 8.77 -3.41 -39.38
N PRO A 643 9.92 -2.71 -39.33
CA PRO A 643 10.23 -1.82 -38.20
C PRO A 643 9.19 -0.71 -37.96
N GLU A 644 8.55 -0.21 -39.02
CA GLU A 644 7.47 0.78 -38.92
C GLU A 644 6.23 0.21 -38.21
N ALA A 645 5.81 -1.00 -38.56
CA ALA A 645 4.71 -1.70 -37.86
C ALA A 645 5.05 -1.93 -36.38
N GLN A 646 6.33 -2.18 -36.05
CA GLN A 646 6.77 -2.31 -34.67
C GLN A 646 6.66 -0.97 -33.92
N GLU A 647 7.10 0.14 -34.52
CA GLU A 647 6.97 1.48 -33.94
C GLU A 647 5.50 1.87 -33.72
N ILE A 648 4.62 1.55 -34.68
CA ILE A 648 3.17 1.77 -34.56
C ILE A 648 2.59 0.92 -33.41
N ALA A 649 3.00 -0.35 -33.29
CA ALA A 649 2.53 -1.26 -32.25
C ALA A 649 3.05 -0.92 -30.86
N GLU A 650 4.17 -0.20 -30.75
CA GLU A 650 4.65 0.35 -29.48
C GLU A 650 3.74 1.47 -28.95
N GLY A 651 2.79 1.94 -29.75
CA GLY A 651 1.74 2.88 -29.35
C GLY A 651 2.24 4.30 -29.13
N ILE A 652 1.30 5.24 -29.00
CA ILE A 652 1.61 6.68 -28.83
C ILE A 652 1.47 7.16 -27.37
N GLY A 653 1.01 6.29 -26.47
CA GLY A 653 0.66 6.63 -25.09
C GLY A 653 -0.71 7.30 -24.96
N TYR A 654 -1.21 7.33 -23.73
CA TYR A 654 -2.46 7.98 -23.33
C TYR A 654 -2.22 9.46 -23.02
N LEU A 655 -3.16 10.33 -23.38
CA LEU A 655 -3.02 11.76 -23.11
C LEU A 655 -3.35 12.03 -21.64
N ILE A 656 -2.44 12.65 -20.89
CA ILE A 656 -2.60 12.86 -19.44
C ILE A 656 -3.91 13.60 -19.08
N ASP A 657 -4.39 14.46 -19.98
CA ASP A 657 -5.63 15.23 -19.82
C ASP A 657 -6.91 14.38 -19.87
N GLU A 658 -6.85 13.10 -20.27
CA GLU A 658 -7.98 12.16 -20.18
C GLU A 658 -8.43 11.94 -18.72
N GLY A 659 -7.54 12.13 -17.74
CA GLY A 659 -7.84 12.07 -16.31
C GLY A 659 -8.06 10.66 -15.75
N VAL A 660 -8.80 9.80 -16.44
CA VAL A 660 -9.06 8.41 -16.03
C VAL A 660 -9.04 7.47 -17.22
N ILE A 661 -8.31 6.36 -17.10
CA ILE A 661 -8.33 5.27 -18.09
C ILE A 661 -9.41 4.27 -17.71
N THR A 662 -10.57 4.33 -18.37
CA THR A 662 -11.68 3.37 -18.23
C THR A 662 -11.41 2.06 -18.97
N LYS A 663 -12.18 1.01 -18.67
CA LYS A 663 -12.08 -0.34 -19.28
C LYS A 663 -10.67 -0.91 -19.19
N THR A 664 -9.99 -0.62 -18.09
CA THR A 664 -8.56 -0.81 -17.91
C THR A 664 -8.07 -2.24 -18.19
N PRO A 665 -8.69 -3.32 -17.64
CA PRO A 665 -8.22 -4.69 -17.94
C PRO A 665 -8.33 -5.05 -19.42
N GLN A 666 -9.35 -4.56 -20.13
CA GLN A 666 -9.49 -4.78 -21.57
C GLN A 666 -8.42 -4.01 -22.36
N ARG A 667 -8.18 -2.73 -22.02
CA ARG A 667 -7.15 -1.92 -22.68
C ARG A 667 -5.75 -2.50 -22.50
N VAL A 668 -5.45 -3.00 -21.29
CA VAL A 668 -4.18 -3.68 -21.02
C VAL A 668 -4.02 -4.93 -21.89
N ALA A 669 -5.05 -5.77 -21.96
CA ALA A 669 -5.03 -6.96 -22.81
C ALA A 669 -4.87 -6.61 -24.29
N GLN A 670 -5.58 -5.59 -24.79
CA GLN A 670 -5.48 -5.12 -26.19
C GLN A 670 -4.08 -4.57 -26.51
N ASP A 671 -3.51 -3.76 -25.63
CA ASP A 671 -2.17 -3.17 -25.80
C ASP A 671 -1.08 -4.26 -25.79
N MET A 672 -1.17 -5.25 -24.89
CA MET A 672 -0.27 -6.40 -24.86
C MET A 672 -0.43 -7.28 -26.11
N TRP A 673 -1.67 -7.56 -26.50
CA TRP A 673 -1.97 -8.34 -27.70
C TRP A 673 -1.40 -7.68 -28.96
N ALA A 674 -1.59 -6.37 -29.14
CA ALA A 674 -1.16 -5.66 -30.35
C ALA A 674 0.37 -5.67 -30.51
N ILE A 675 1.12 -5.43 -29.43
CA ILE A 675 2.59 -5.46 -29.48
C ILE A 675 3.12 -6.89 -29.68
N ASP A 676 2.46 -7.89 -29.09
CA ASP A 676 2.85 -9.29 -29.23
C ASP A 676 2.53 -9.82 -30.63
N ASP A 677 1.41 -9.46 -31.25
CA ASP A 677 1.10 -9.88 -32.63
C ASP A 677 2.23 -9.43 -33.57
N VAL A 678 2.60 -8.15 -33.55
CA VAL A 678 3.67 -7.65 -34.43
C VAL A 678 5.02 -8.33 -34.16
N ARG A 679 5.37 -8.54 -32.88
CA ARG A 679 6.61 -9.25 -32.52
C ARG A 679 6.59 -10.71 -32.96
N MET A 680 5.48 -11.40 -32.77
CA MET A 680 5.29 -12.79 -33.21
C MET A 680 5.33 -12.91 -34.72
N LYS A 681 4.65 -12.02 -35.46
CA LYS A 681 4.71 -11.98 -36.93
C LYS A 681 6.11 -11.68 -37.43
N THR A 682 6.88 -10.85 -36.72
CA THR A 682 8.30 -10.61 -37.00
C THR A 682 9.11 -11.90 -36.82
N LEU A 683 8.93 -12.63 -35.72
CA LEU A 683 9.60 -13.92 -35.49
C LEU A 683 9.21 -14.96 -36.55
N GLN A 684 7.92 -15.07 -36.88
CA GLN A 684 7.39 -15.98 -37.91
C GLN A 684 7.99 -15.69 -39.29
N ARG A 685 8.18 -14.42 -39.65
CA ARG A 685 8.83 -14.02 -40.91
C ARG A 685 10.24 -14.60 -41.05
N TYR A 686 10.94 -14.83 -39.95
CA TYR A 686 12.28 -15.41 -39.91
C TYR A 686 12.29 -16.90 -39.52
N GLY A 687 11.14 -17.57 -39.53
CA GLY A 687 11.00 -19.00 -39.30
C GLY A 687 11.00 -19.42 -37.83
N VAL A 688 10.87 -18.49 -36.88
CA VAL A 688 10.79 -18.78 -35.45
C VAL A 688 9.32 -18.80 -35.04
N VAL A 689 8.79 -19.98 -34.70
CA VAL A 689 7.39 -20.18 -34.32
C VAL A 689 7.32 -20.91 -32.98
N ASN A 690 6.56 -20.35 -32.05
CA ASN A 690 6.23 -21.00 -30.78
C ASN A 690 4.73 -21.29 -30.76
N GLN A 691 4.34 -22.55 -30.96
CA GLN A 691 2.93 -22.94 -31.07
C GLN A 691 2.15 -22.63 -29.79
N ARG A 692 2.74 -22.88 -28.61
CA ARG A 692 2.09 -22.57 -27.33
C ARG A 692 1.72 -21.10 -27.21
N VAL A 693 2.63 -20.22 -27.62
CA VAL A 693 2.39 -18.76 -27.56
C VAL A 693 1.33 -18.36 -28.58
N LEU A 694 1.35 -18.96 -29.79
CA LEU A 694 0.31 -18.74 -30.80
C LEU A 694 -1.09 -19.14 -30.31
N ASP A 695 -1.19 -20.27 -29.62
CA ASP A 695 -2.48 -20.74 -29.08
C ASP A 695 -3.00 -19.80 -27.98
N LEU A 696 -2.13 -19.34 -27.07
CA LEU A 696 -2.49 -18.35 -26.04
C LEU A 696 -2.95 -17.04 -26.66
N HIS A 697 -2.21 -16.55 -27.65
CA HIS A 697 -2.47 -15.29 -28.34
C HIS A 697 -3.78 -15.32 -29.16
N THR A 698 -4.11 -16.48 -29.75
CA THR A 698 -5.37 -16.68 -30.48
C THR A 698 -6.56 -16.70 -29.51
N GLN A 699 -6.46 -17.44 -28.40
CA GLN A 699 -7.50 -17.46 -27.36
C GLN A 699 -7.71 -16.09 -26.71
N ALA A 700 -6.62 -15.34 -26.51
CA ALA A 700 -6.72 -13.98 -25.98
C ALA A 700 -7.50 -13.06 -26.93
N ARG A 701 -7.28 -13.19 -28.25
CA ARG A 701 -8.05 -12.46 -29.26
C ARG A 701 -9.54 -12.79 -29.21
N GLU A 702 -9.87 -14.08 -29.12
CA GLU A 702 -11.27 -14.55 -29.02
C GLU A 702 -11.96 -13.98 -27.78
N ALA A 703 -11.28 -14.01 -26.62
CA ALA A 703 -11.78 -13.42 -25.38
C ALA A 703 -11.93 -11.88 -25.49
N LEU A 704 -10.99 -11.17 -26.12
CA LEU A 704 -11.11 -9.72 -26.35
C LEU A 704 -12.32 -9.36 -27.22
N LEU A 705 -12.57 -10.13 -28.29
CA LEU A 705 -13.74 -9.93 -29.16
C LEU A 705 -15.04 -10.22 -28.41
N ALA A 706 -15.06 -11.27 -27.57
CA ALA A 706 -16.21 -11.57 -26.72
C ALA A 706 -16.44 -10.46 -25.68
N ALA A 707 -15.38 -9.87 -25.13
CA ALA A 707 -15.47 -8.73 -24.23
C ALA A 707 -16.08 -7.50 -24.93
N ASP A 708 -15.65 -7.17 -26.16
CA ASP A 708 -16.24 -6.08 -26.94
C ASP A 708 -17.76 -6.29 -27.14
N VAL A 709 -18.17 -7.48 -27.55
CA VAL A 709 -19.60 -7.82 -27.74
C VAL A 709 -20.38 -7.69 -26.42
N ALA A 710 -19.84 -8.21 -25.32
CA ALA A 710 -20.50 -8.15 -24.02
C ALA A 710 -20.63 -6.72 -23.48
N PHE A 711 -19.61 -5.88 -23.68
CA PHE A 711 -19.66 -4.47 -23.28
C PHE A 711 -20.76 -3.71 -24.05
N GLU A 712 -20.82 -3.88 -25.37
CA GLU A 712 -21.86 -3.26 -26.21
C GLU A 712 -23.28 -3.77 -25.86
N ALA A 713 -23.39 -5.03 -25.46
CA ALA A 713 -24.63 -5.62 -24.96
C ALA A 713 -24.99 -5.18 -23.52
N ARG A 714 -24.12 -4.40 -22.85
CA ARG A 714 -24.25 -4.01 -21.43
C ARG A 714 -24.30 -5.23 -20.49
N ASP A 715 -23.65 -6.32 -20.86
CA ASP A 715 -23.37 -7.46 -19.98
C ASP A 715 -21.97 -7.30 -19.38
N TYR A 716 -21.87 -6.45 -18.37
CA TYR A 716 -20.61 -6.10 -17.72
C TYR A 716 -20.00 -7.27 -16.95
N GLY A 717 -20.82 -8.19 -16.44
CA GLY A 717 -20.36 -9.43 -15.80
C GLY A 717 -19.59 -10.33 -16.76
N THR A 718 -20.11 -10.55 -17.97
CA THR A 718 -19.37 -11.27 -19.01
C THR A 718 -18.17 -10.47 -19.52
N TRP A 719 -18.32 -9.16 -19.72
CA TRP A 719 -17.23 -8.29 -20.18
C TRP A 719 -15.99 -8.40 -19.29
N ILE A 720 -16.14 -8.26 -17.96
CA ILE A 720 -14.98 -8.31 -17.06
C ILE A 720 -14.35 -9.71 -17.04
N ARG A 721 -15.15 -10.77 -17.13
CA ARG A 721 -14.67 -12.16 -17.20
C ARG A 721 -13.78 -12.36 -18.42
N GLU A 722 -14.25 -11.98 -19.60
CA GLU A 722 -13.49 -12.15 -20.83
C GLU A 722 -12.29 -11.19 -20.91
N ALA A 723 -12.40 -9.96 -20.38
CA ALA A 723 -11.28 -9.02 -20.29
C ALA A 723 -10.16 -9.54 -19.37
N ARG A 724 -10.49 -10.02 -18.17
CA ARG A 724 -9.53 -10.64 -17.24
C ARG A 724 -8.94 -11.92 -17.82
N HIS A 725 -9.74 -12.73 -18.54
CA HIS A 725 -9.28 -13.94 -19.21
C HIS A 725 -8.26 -13.62 -20.31
N ALA A 726 -8.57 -12.69 -21.21
CA ALA A 726 -7.65 -12.23 -22.24
C ALA A 726 -6.34 -11.68 -21.65
N TRP A 727 -6.45 -10.85 -20.61
CA TRP A 727 -5.28 -10.30 -19.94
C TRP A 727 -4.42 -11.41 -19.30
N GLY A 728 -5.03 -12.38 -18.62
CA GLY A 728 -4.31 -13.51 -18.04
C GLY A 728 -3.58 -14.37 -19.09
N LEU A 729 -4.15 -14.51 -20.29
CA LEU A 729 -3.51 -15.21 -21.41
C LEU A 729 -2.32 -14.42 -21.98
N GLU A 730 -2.48 -13.12 -22.23
CA GLU A 730 -1.40 -12.26 -22.76
C GLU A 730 -0.29 -12.02 -21.72
N ALA A 731 -0.62 -11.90 -20.44
CA ALA A 731 0.38 -11.84 -19.36
C ALA A 731 1.23 -13.11 -19.27
N ARG A 732 0.78 -14.23 -19.86
CA ARG A 732 1.58 -15.45 -20.05
C ARG A 732 2.34 -15.46 -21.37
N ALA A 733 1.73 -14.97 -22.46
CA ALA A 733 2.34 -14.93 -23.79
C ALA A 733 3.49 -13.92 -23.89
N TYR A 734 3.30 -12.70 -23.40
CA TYR A 734 4.26 -11.59 -23.48
C TYR A 734 5.70 -11.92 -23.04
N PRO A 735 5.94 -12.50 -21.84
CA PRO A 735 7.30 -12.87 -21.43
C PRO A 735 7.91 -13.94 -22.34
N ASP A 736 7.09 -14.84 -22.89
CA ASP A 736 7.54 -15.91 -23.78
C ASP A 736 7.90 -15.37 -25.19
N VAL A 737 7.11 -14.42 -25.72
CA VAL A 737 7.42 -13.70 -26.98
C VAL A 737 8.74 -12.96 -26.85
N LYS A 738 8.87 -12.15 -25.78
CA LYS A 738 10.11 -11.40 -25.50
C LYS A 738 11.29 -12.34 -25.27
N GLY A 739 11.08 -13.42 -24.50
CA GLY A 739 12.10 -14.45 -24.23
C GLY A 739 12.60 -15.08 -25.53
N THR A 740 11.70 -15.48 -26.43
CA THR A 740 12.06 -16.07 -27.72
C THR A 740 12.93 -15.13 -28.57
N ALA A 741 12.63 -13.83 -28.58
CA ALA A 741 13.45 -12.84 -29.28
C ALA A 741 14.84 -12.68 -28.64
N VAL A 742 14.90 -12.61 -27.31
CA VAL A 742 16.16 -12.50 -26.55
C VAL A 742 17.03 -13.75 -26.70
N ASP A 743 16.44 -14.94 -26.60
CA ASP A 743 17.13 -16.23 -26.76
C ASP A 743 17.81 -16.32 -28.13
N THR A 744 17.14 -15.81 -29.16
CA THR A 744 17.69 -15.76 -30.51
C THR A 744 18.97 -14.90 -30.58
N VAL A 745 19.02 -13.77 -29.85
CA VAL A 745 20.20 -12.90 -29.76
C VAL A 745 21.28 -13.49 -28.85
N GLN A 746 20.91 -14.04 -27.69
CA GLN A 746 21.85 -14.69 -26.76
C GLN A 746 22.53 -15.91 -27.40
N GLY A 747 21.81 -16.65 -28.25
CA GLY A 747 22.37 -17.72 -29.06
C GLY A 747 23.55 -17.24 -29.91
N VAL A 748 23.45 -16.07 -30.55
CA VAL A 748 24.56 -15.48 -31.34
C VAL A 748 25.76 -15.16 -30.46
N VAL A 749 25.54 -14.54 -29.31
CA VAL A 749 26.62 -14.22 -28.36
C VAL A 749 27.34 -15.51 -27.91
N PHE A 750 26.59 -16.56 -27.62
CA PHE A 750 27.16 -17.87 -27.27
C PHE A 750 27.95 -18.50 -28.44
N TYR A 751 27.41 -18.46 -29.66
CA TYR A 751 28.12 -18.94 -30.85
C TYR A 751 29.42 -18.15 -31.11
N PHE A 752 29.43 -16.85 -30.87
CA PHE A 752 30.66 -16.04 -30.98
C PHE A 752 31.69 -16.35 -29.90
N ALA A 753 31.25 -16.63 -28.67
CA ALA A 753 32.14 -17.09 -27.61
C ALA A 753 32.81 -18.41 -27.98
N LEU A 754 32.08 -19.36 -28.60
CA LEU A 754 32.64 -20.61 -29.13
C LEU A 754 33.48 -20.41 -30.40
N LEU A 755 33.19 -19.38 -31.19
CA LEU A 755 33.92 -19.08 -32.42
C LEU A 755 35.37 -18.67 -32.15
N LEU A 756 35.65 -18.01 -31.02
CA LEU A 756 37.01 -17.61 -30.64
C LEU A 756 37.97 -18.81 -30.47
N PRO A 757 37.71 -19.81 -29.60
CA PRO A 757 38.57 -20.98 -29.51
C PRO A 757 38.55 -21.79 -30.81
N PHE A 758 37.41 -21.88 -31.51
CA PHE A 758 37.32 -22.59 -32.78
C PHE A 758 38.26 -21.99 -33.84
N ALA A 759 38.22 -20.67 -34.05
CA ALA A 759 39.08 -20.00 -35.02
C ALA A 759 40.57 -20.17 -34.66
N TYR A 760 40.91 -20.17 -33.37
CA TYR A 760 42.27 -20.46 -32.91
C TYR A 760 42.70 -21.89 -33.25
N PHE A 761 41.86 -22.89 -32.96
CA PHE A 761 42.17 -24.28 -33.27
C PHE A 761 42.22 -24.57 -34.76
N MET A 762 41.33 -23.96 -35.54
CA MET A 762 41.29 -24.08 -37.00
C MET A 762 42.50 -23.44 -37.67
N GLU A 763 42.97 -22.30 -37.17
CA GLU A 763 44.23 -21.69 -37.63
C GLU A 763 45.39 -22.67 -37.44
N ARG A 764 45.50 -23.24 -36.23
CA ARG A 764 46.55 -24.22 -35.90
C ARG A 764 46.45 -25.51 -36.74
N MET A 765 45.24 -25.96 -37.05
CA MET A 765 44.99 -27.20 -37.79
C MET A 765 45.22 -27.05 -39.30
N ILE A 766 44.74 -25.97 -39.92
CA ILE A 766 44.80 -25.77 -41.38
C ILE A 766 46.10 -25.07 -41.81
N ILE A 767 46.40 -23.92 -41.21
CA ILE A 767 47.51 -23.04 -41.62
C ILE A 767 48.78 -23.43 -40.85
N GLY A 768 48.69 -23.41 -39.52
CA GLY A 768 49.78 -23.68 -38.59
C GLY A 768 50.99 -22.77 -38.84
N ALA A 769 50.76 -21.45 -38.84
CA ALA A 769 51.83 -20.48 -39.04
C ALA A 769 52.76 -20.40 -37.82
N VAL A 770 54.06 -20.26 -38.06
CA VAL A 770 55.08 -20.10 -37.00
C VAL A 770 55.26 -18.62 -36.61
N ASP A 771 55.08 -17.70 -37.56
CA ASP A 771 55.12 -16.25 -37.29
C ASP A 771 53.79 -15.80 -36.67
N ILE A 772 53.87 -15.14 -35.50
CA ILE A 772 52.71 -14.64 -34.76
C ILE A 772 51.84 -13.68 -35.59
N ARG A 773 52.44 -12.92 -36.51
CA ARG A 773 51.69 -12.01 -37.40
C ARG A 773 50.83 -12.79 -38.39
N ARG A 774 51.38 -13.86 -38.97
CA ARG A 774 50.65 -14.74 -39.88
C ARG A 774 49.63 -15.61 -39.14
N GLN A 775 49.93 -15.96 -37.89
CA GLN A 775 49.02 -16.67 -37.01
C GLN A 775 47.79 -15.82 -36.66
N LEU A 776 48.01 -14.56 -36.27
CA LEU A 776 46.95 -13.60 -36.00
C LEU A 776 46.10 -13.32 -37.25
N LEU A 777 46.74 -13.20 -38.41
CA LEU A 777 46.05 -13.01 -39.68
C LEU A 777 45.21 -14.24 -40.06
N GLY A 778 45.76 -15.45 -39.92
CA GLY A 778 45.03 -16.70 -40.17
C GLY A 778 43.83 -16.90 -39.24
N PHE A 779 44.02 -16.62 -37.95
CA PHE A 779 42.94 -16.60 -36.96
C PHE A 779 41.83 -15.62 -37.35
N ALA A 780 42.20 -14.37 -37.66
CA ALA A 780 41.26 -13.33 -38.04
C ALA A 780 40.51 -13.68 -39.33
N SER A 781 41.20 -14.24 -40.34
CA SER A 781 40.57 -14.68 -41.58
C SER A 781 39.57 -15.81 -41.37
N ILE A 782 39.87 -16.79 -40.51
CA ILE A 782 38.93 -17.89 -40.20
C ILE A 782 37.74 -17.36 -39.40
N PHE A 783 38.00 -16.51 -38.40
CA PHE A 783 36.93 -15.88 -37.60
C PHE A 783 35.97 -15.09 -38.48
N VAL A 784 36.48 -14.21 -39.36
CA VAL A 784 35.68 -13.42 -40.30
C VAL A 784 34.97 -14.31 -41.33
N GLY A 785 35.65 -15.34 -41.85
CA GLY A 785 35.04 -16.26 -42.82
C GLY A 785 33.85 -17.03 -42.24
N VAL A 786 34.00 -17.58 -41.03
CA VAL A 786 32.90 -18.28 -40.34
C VAL A 786 31.81 -17.30 -39.91
N PHE A 787 32.16 -16.07 -39.52
CA PHE A 787 31.19 -15.01 -39.26
C PHE A 787 30.31 -14.75 -40.49
N VAL A 788 30.90 -14.59 -41.68
CA VAL A 788 30.14 -14.37 -42.93
C VAL A 788 29.19 -15.54 -43.19
N ILE A 789 29.63 -16.79 -42.96
CA ILE A 789 28.77 -17.97 -43.09
C ILE A 789 27.60 -17.90 -42.10
N LEU A 790 27.87 -17.64 -40.81
CA LEU A 790 26.85 -17.54 -39.77
C LEU A 790 25.85 -16.40 -40.05
N GLN A 791 26.30 -15.31 -40.66
CA GLN A 791 25.43 -14.19 -41.06
C GLN A 791 24.33 -14.63 -42.04
N PHE A 792 24.61 -15.60 -42.92
CA PHE A 792 23.63 -16.11 -43.87
C PHE A 792 22.79 -17.26 -43.32
N VAL A 793 23.37 -18.11 -42.46
CA VAL A 793 22.73 -19.34 -41.96
C VAL A 793 21.89 -19.08 -40.71
N HIS A 794 22.31 -18.20 -39.80
CA HIS A 794 21.69 -18.06 -38.49
C HIS A 794 20.64 -16.92 -38.48
N PRO A 795 19.34 -17.20 -38.20
CA PRO A 795 18.25 -16.22 -38.30
C PRO A 795 18.44 -14.97 -37.44
N ALA A 796 19.10 -15.09 -36.30
CA ALA A 796 19.33 -13.99 -35.37
C ALA A 796 20.10 -12.78 -35.94
N PHE A 797 20.93 -12.98 -36.97
CA PHE A 797 21.60 -11.86 -37.65
C PHE A 797 20.62 -10.97 -38.39
N LYS A 798 19.42 -11.47 -38.72
CA LYS A 798 18.35 -10.69 -39.34
C LYS A 798 17.34 -10.15 -38.34
N LEU A 799 17.27 -10.74 -37.13
CA LEU A 799 16.36 -10.35 -36.05
C LEU A 799 16.96 -9.30 -35.10
N SER A 800 18.27 -9.27 -34.93
CA SER A 800 18.94 -8.24 -34.12
C SER A 800 18.87 -6.89 -34.85
N SER A 801 18.55 -5.82 -34.11
CA SER A 801 18.59 -4.45 -34.61
C SER A 801 20.01 -3.97 -34.92
N SER A 802 21.04 -4.66 -34.40
CA SER A 802 22.46 -4.29 -34.58
C SER A 802 23.41 -5.48 -34.43
N PRO A 803 23.30 -6.53 -35.28
CA PRO A 803 24.16 -7.71 -35.22
C PRO A 803 25.65 -7.36 -35.39
N TYR A 804 25.94 -6.30 -36.15
CA TYR A 804 27.29 -5.80 -36.38
C TYR A 804 27.91 -5.15 -35.13
N ILE A 805 27.09 -4.61 -34.21
CA ILE A 805 27.60 -4.09 -32.92
C ILE A 805 28.04 -5.25 -32.03
N ILE A 806 27.27 -6.35 -31.99
CA ILE A 806 27.67 -7.57 -31.27
C ILE A 806 29.00 -8.10 -31.82
N PHE A 807 29.13 -8.17 -33.16
CA PHE A 807 30.37 -8.55 -33.82
C PHE A 807 31.53 -7.62 -33.46
N LEU A 808 31.33 -6.30 -33.56
CA LEU A 808 32.34 -5.30 -33.22
C LEU A 808 32.80 -5.47 -31.75
N GLY A 809 31.88 -5.68 -30.82
CA GLY A 809 32.18 -5.97 -29.42
C GLY A 809 33.04 -7.21 -29.24
N PHE A 810 32.75 -8.30 -29.95
CA PHE A 810 33.58 -9.51 -29.92
C PHE A 810 34.97 -9.31 -30.54
N VAL A 811 35.08 -8.54 -31.62
CA VAL A 811 36.39 -8.19 -32.22
C VAL A 811 37.22 -7.35 -31.24
N ILE A 812 36.62 -6.35 -30.60
CA ILE A 812 37.27 -5.53 -29.57
C ILE A 812 37.70 -6.42 -28.40
N PHE A 813 36.84 -7.32 -27.92
CA PHE A 813 37.16 -8.26 -26.85
C PHE A 813 38.29 -9.22 -27.23
N ALA A 814 38.30 -9.74 -28.46
CA ALA A 814 39.34 -10.64 -28.95
C ALA A 814 40.69 -9.93 -29.07
N LEU A 815 40.72 -8.74 -29.66
CA LEU A 815 41.92 -7.90 -29.75
C LEU A 815 42.42 -7.50 -28.35
N GLY A 816 41.51 -7.10 -27.45
CA GLY A 816 41.81 -6.81 -26.06
C GLY A 816 42.45 -8.00 -25.35
N THR A 817 41.88 -9.20 -25.50
CA THR A 817 42.41 -10.44 -24.92
C THR A 817 43.81 -10.74 -25.42
N VAL A 818 44.07 -10.63 -26.72
CA VAL A 818 45.42 -10.83 -27.30
C VAL A 818 46.42 -9.84 -26.72
N VAL A 819 46.06 -8.54 -26.66
CA VAL A 819 46.92 -7.51 -26.08
C VAL A 819 47.18 -7.78 -24.60
N THR A 820 46.16 -8.12 -23.81
CA THR A 820 46.30 -8.47 -22.40
C THR A 820 47.24 -9.67 -22.21
N VAL A 821 47.11 -10.73 -23.02
CA VAL A 821 48.00 -11.90 -22.95
C VAL A 821 49.44 -11.52 -23.27
N ILE A 822 49.67 -10.65 -24.27
CA ILE A 822 51.02 -10.15 -24.59
C ILE A 822 51.59 -9.31 -23.45
N VAL A 823 50.79 -8.40 -22.88
CA VAL A 823 51.22 -7.52 -21.78
C VAL A 823 51.50 -8.33 -20.51
N VAL A 824 50.61 -9.23 -20.12
CA VAL A 824 50.80 -10.13 -18.97
C VAL A 824 51.98 -11.07 -19.21
N GLY A 825 52.16 -11.56 -20.44
CA GLY A 825 53.33 -12.34 -20.83
C GLY A 825 54.63 -11.57 -20.63
N ARG A 826 54.72 -10.36 -21.19
CA ARG A 826 55.87 -9.44 -21.02
C ARG A 826 56.11 -9.08 -19.56
N PHE A 827 55.06 -8.80 -18.81
CA PHE A 827 55.14 -8.49 -17.39
C PHE A 827 55.63 -9.68 -16.56
N ASN A 828 55.13 -10.89 -16.85
CA ASN A 828 55.61 -12.12 -16.22
C ASN A 828 57.07 -12.41 -16.59
N ASP A 829 57.48 -12.17 -17.83
CA ASP A 829 58.88 -12.30 -18.25
C ASP A 829 59.77 -11.34 -17.46
N GLU A 830 59.32 -10.11 -17.23
CA GLU A 830 60.07 -9.11 -16.48
C GLU A 830 60.07 -9.38 -14.97
N LEU A 831 58.95 -9.83 -14.40
CA LEU A 831 58.87 -10.33 -13.03
C LEU A 831 59.76 -11.56 -12.83
N LYS A 832 59.87 -12.43 -13.84
CA LYS A 832 60.75 -13.60 -13.79
C LYS A 832 62.22 -13.18 -13.79
N LYS A 833 62.59 -12.18 -14.60
CA LYS A 833 63.95 -11.58 -14.57
C LYS A 833 64.24 -10.89 -13.23
N MET A 834 63.27 -10.19 -12.64
CA MET A 834 63.40 -9.58 -11.31
C MET A 834 63.48 -10.62 -10.18
N LYS A 835 62.72 -11.72 -10.25
CA LYS A 835 62.82 -12.83 -9.28
C LYS A 835 64.14 -13.58 -9.41
N GLN A 836 64.63 -13.77 -10.63
CA GLN A 836 65.93 -14.40 -10.91
C GLN A 836 67.11 -13.55 -10.43
N SER A 837 66.96 -12.23 -10.30
CA SER A 837 68.02 -11.36 -9.76
C SER A 837 68.06 -11.28 -8.22
N GLN A 838 67.00 -11.73 -7.51
CA GLN A 838 66.94 -11.73 -6.04
C GLN A 838 67.00 -13.14 -5.40
N SER A 839 66.69 -14.21 -6.13
CA SER A 839 66.67 -15.58 -5.58
C SER A 839 67.38 -16.55 -6.53
N GLY A 840 68.53 -17.06 -6.10
CA GLY A 840 69.25 -18.11 -6.81
C GLY A 840 68.53 -19.46 -6.77
N MET A 841 68.58 -20.14 -7.92
CA MET A 841 68.21 -21.55 -8.21
C MET A 841 66.81 -21.84 -8.79
N HIS A 842 66.84 -22.76 -9.76
CA HIS A 842 65.78 -23.21 -10.63
C HIS A 842 64.80 -24.16 -9.92
N GLU A 843 63.51 -23.89 -10.11
CA GLU A 843 62.57 -24.95 -10.45
C GLU A 843 61.71 -24.43 -11.61
N ALA A 844 61.83 -25.08 -12.76
CA ALA A 844 60.90 -24.86 -13.87
C ALA A 844 59.59 -25.53 -13.49
N ASP A 845 58.83 -24.89 -12.61
CA ASP A 845 57.43 -25.23 -12.43
C ASP A 845 56.73 -24.82 -13.73
N VAL A 846 56.62 -25.78 -14.65
CA VAL A 846 55.81 -25.63 -15.85
C VAL A 846 54.41 -25.47 -15.33
N GLY A 847 53.98 -24.22 -15.18
CA GLY A 847 52.64 -23.91 -14.70
C GLY A 847 51.66 -24.79 -15.45
N ARG A 848 50.78 -25.50 -14.74
CA ARG A 848 49.90 -26.54 -15.30
C ARG A 848 49.20 -26.10 -16.58
N ILE A 849 48.95 -24.80 -16.73
CA ILE A 849 48.41 -24.12 -17.91
C ILE A 849 49.34 -24.21 -19.13
N GLN A 850 50.65 -23.97 -18.99
CA GLN A 850 51.63 -24.06 -20.08
C GLN A 850 51.84 -25.51 -20.56
N ALA A 851 51.90 -26.48 -19.64
CA ALA A 851 51.96 -27.90 -19.98
C ALA A 851 50.72 -28.36 -20.74
N THR A 852 49.54 -27.93 -20.29
CA THR A 852 48.26 -28.23 -20.94
C THR A 852 48.20 -27.58 -22.34
N ALA A 853 48.61 -26.31 -22.48
CA ALA A 853 48.66 -25.62 -23.77
C ALA A 853 49.63 -26.29 -24.75
N ALA A 854 50.79 -26.76 -24.27
CA ALA A 854 51.75 -27.50 -25.09
C ALA A 854 51.19 -28.87 -25.52
N ALA A 855 50.51 -29.60 -24.63
CA ALA A 855 49.86 -30.87 -24.95
C ALA A 855 48.73 -30.70 -25.97
N ILE A 856 47.92 -29.64 -25.86
CA ILE A 856 46.87 -29.29 -26.83
C ILE A 856 47.50 -28.95 -28.19
N SER A 857 48.53 -28.11 -28.22
CA SER A 857 49.26 -27.76 -29.45
C SER A 857 49.87 -28.99 -30.13
N LEU A 858 50.46 -29.90 -29.35
CA LEU A 858 51.01 -31.16 -29.85
C LEU A 858 49.91 -32.10 -30.38
N GLY A 859 48.76 -32.14 -29.71
CA GLY A 859 47.56 -32.87 -30.16
C GLY A 859 47.06 -32.37 -31.52
N ILE A 860 46.94 -31.05 -31.70
CA ILE A 860 46.51 -30.44 -32.96
C ILE A 860 47.51 -30.74 -34.09
N ASN A 861 48.81 -30.65 -33.80
CA ASN A 861 49.85 -31.00 -34.77
C ASN A 861 49.79 -32.48 -35.21
N ASN A 862 49.42 -33.39 -34.30
CA ASN A 862 49.21 -34.80 -34.65
C ASN A 862 47.94 -35.03 -35.50
N LEU A 863 46.87 -34.26 -35.26
CA LEU A 863 45.66 -34.27 -36.09
C LEU A 863 45.94 -33.80 -37.53
N ARG A 864 46.80 -32.79 -37.70
CA ARG A 864 47.22 -32.27 -39.01
C ARG A 864 48.02 -33.29 -39.84
N LYS A 865 48.85 -34.12 -39.20
CA LYS A 865 49.69 -35.12 -39.89
C LYS A 865 48.90 -36.27 -40.53
N ARG A 866 47.63 -36.48 -40.14
CA ARG A 866 46.77 -37.57 -40.64
C ARG A 866 45.44 -37.01 -41.21
N PRO A 867 45.48 -36.20 -42.27
CA PRO A 867 44.34 -35.39 -42.72
C PRO A 867 43.12 -36.26 -43.06
N LEU A 868 43.31 -37.41 -43.73
CA LEU A 868 42.20 -38.29 -44.11
C LEU A 868 41.43 -38.81 -42.88
N ARG A 869 42.14 -39.33 -41.87
CA ARG A 869 41.54 -39.86 -40.64
C ARG A 869 40.85 -38.75 -39.83
N THR A 870 41.50 -37.60 -39.70
CA THR A 870 40.97 -36.45 -38.96
C THR A 870 39.69 -35.93 -39.62
N THR A 871 39.68 -35.77 -40.95
CA THR A 871 38.50 -35.32 -41.69
C THR A 871 37.34 -36.31 -41.58
N LEU A 872 37.59 -37.61 -41.80
CA LEU A 872 36.55 -38.64 -41.64
C LEU A 872 35.97 -38.67 -40.22
N THR A 873 36.82 -38.53 -39.20
CA THR A 873 36.37 -38.50 -37.79
C THR A 873 35.55 -37.25 -37.50
N ALA A 874 36.01 -36.08 -37.94
CA ALA A 874 35.30 -34.82 -37.75
C ALA A 874 33.94 -34.80 -38.47
N VAL A 875 33.88 -35.27 -39.73
CA VAL A 875 32.63 -35.42 -40.49
C VAL A 875 31.70 -36.41 -39.80
N THR A 876 32.21 -37.53 -39.30
CA THR A 876 31.40 -38.52 -38.58
C THR A 876 30.81 -37.90 -37.31
N ILE A 877 31.62 -37.21 -36.49
CA ILE A 877 31.13 -36.53 -35.28
C ILE A 877 30.12 -35.44 -35.66
N ALA A 878 30.37 -34.66 -36.71
CA ALA A 878 29.46 -33.62 -37.17
C ALA A 878 28.12 -34.20 -37.63
N ILE A 879 28.12 -35.25 -38.46
CA ILE A 879 26.89 -35.93 -38.92
C ILE A 879 26.16 -36.56 -37.74
N LEU A 880 26.86 -37.23 -36.82
CA LEU A 880 26.25 -37.85 -35.66
C LEU A 880 25.65 -36.81 -34.72
N THR A 881 26.36 -35.71 -34.46
CA THR A 881 25.87 -34.58 -33.65
C THR A 881 24.67 -33.91 -34.32
N PHE A 882 24.74 -33.66 -35.63
CA PHE A 882 23.63 -33.11 -36.42
C PHE A 882 22.41 -34.05 -36.39
N SER A 883 22.63 -35.36 -36.51
CA SER A 883 21.55 -36.35 -36.47
C SER A 883 20.88 -36.35 -35.09
N VAL A 884 21.66 -36.44 -34.01
CA VAL A 884 21.13 -36.39 -32.64
C VAL A 884 20.38 -35.08 -32.40
N LEU A 885 20.95 -33.93 -32.76
CA LEU A 885 20.30 -32.62 -32.59
C LEU A 885 19.03 -32.47 -33.42
N SER A 886 18.98 -33.05 -34.63
CA SER A 886 17.80 -33.00 -35.50
C SER A 886 16.65 -33.85 -34.97
N PHE A 887 16.94 -34.88 -34.16
CA PHE A 887 15.92 -35.72 -33.51
C PHE A 887 15.55 -35.24 -32.09
N THR A 888 16.33 -34.36 -31.47
CA THR A 888 15.99 -33.79 -30.16
C THR A 888 15.05 -32.60 -30.30
N SER A 889 13.81 -32.75 -29.83
CA SER A 889 12.89 -31.64 -29.60
C SER A 889 12.84 -31.32 -28.11
N VAL A 890 13.19 -30.09 -27.73
CA VAL A 890 13.05 -29.61 -26.35
C VAL A 890 11.79 -28.74 -26.29
N VAL A 891 10.74 -29.26 -25.67
CA VAL A 891 9.49 -28.51 -25.44
C VAL A 891 9.44 -28.07 -23.99
N THR A 892 9.41 -26.76 -23.74
CA THR A 892 9.18 -26.20 -22.41
C THR A 892 7.70 -26.30 -22.07
N SER A 893 7.36 -27.07 -21.04
CA SER A 893 5.98 -27.25 -20.56
C SER A 893 5.84 -26.87 -19.09
N LEU A 894 4.63 -26.46 -18.71
CA LEU A 894 4.26 -26.15 -17.34
C LEU A 894 4.01 -27.46 -16.58
N GLN A 895 4.90 -27.81 -15.65
CA GLN A 895 4.66 -28.93 -14.74
C GLN A 895 3.88 -28.47 -13.52
N PHE A 896 2.72 -29.09 -13.30
CA PHE A 896 2.00 -28.96 -12.04
C PHE A 896 2.60 -29.90 -11.01
N TYR A 897 3.16 -29.37 -9.93
CA TYR A 897 3.58 -30.18 -8.78
C TYR A 897 2.34 -30.65 -8.02
N LYS A 898 1.97 -31.91 -8.22
CA LYS A 898 0.89 -32.57 -7.47
C LYS A 898 1.49 -33.35 -6.32
N ILE A 899 1.07 -33.03 -5.10
CA ILE A 899 1.42 -33.78 -3.90
C ILE A 899 0.17 -34.58 -3.51
N ASN A 900 0.17 -35.88 -3.80
CA ASN A 900 -0.91 -36.75 -3.38
C ASN A 900 -0.90 -36.85 -1.85
N ARG A 901 -2.08 -36.70 -1.23
CA ARG A 901 -2.26 -36.99 0.19
C ARG A 901 -3.02 -38.30 0.35
N SER A 902 -2.79 -38.98 1.47
CA SER A 902 -3.41 -40.27 1.78
C SER A 902 -4.84 -40.14 2.30
N ASN A 903 -5.31 -38.93 2.62
CA ASN A 903 -6.67 -38.70 3.09
C ASN A 903 -7.64 -38.58 1.92
N GLU A 904 -8.82 -39.19 2.06
CA GLU A 904 -9.92 -39.03 1.12
C GLU A 904 -10.50 -37.60 1.25
N PRO A 905 -10.71 -36.87 0.15
CA PRO A 905 -11.30 -35.54 0.20
C PRO A 905 -12.78 -35.64 0.60
N THR A 906 -13.27 -34.67 1.38
CA THR A 906 -14.68 -34.61 1.79
C THR A 906 -15.61 -34.05 0.71
N TYR A 907 -15.06 -33.46 -0.35
CA TYR A 907 -15.80 -32.89 -1.48
C TYR A 907 -14.97 -32.86 -2.76
N ASP A 908 -15.64 -32.87 -3.91
CA ASP A 908 -15.03 -32.67 -5.21
C ASP A 908 -14.91 -31.17 -5.50
N GLY A 909 -13.72 -30.61 -5.26
CA GLY A 909 -13.50 -29.17 -5.48
C GLY A 909 -12.05 -28.73 -5.29
N MET A 910 -11.85 -27.41 -5.28
CA MET A 910 -10.54 -26.78 -5.10
C MET A 910 -10.55 -25.85 -3.89
N LEU A 911 -9.53 -25.97 -3.03
CA LEU A 911 -9.25 -24.99 -2.00
C LEU A 911 -8.18 -24.02 -2.51
N ILE A 912 -8.54 -22.74 -2.65
CA ILE A 912 -7.60 -21.67 -2.98
C ILE A 912 -7.07 -21.09 -1.67
N ARG A 913 -5.76 -21.20 -1.45
CA ARG A 913 -5.08 -20.60 -0.29
C ARG A 913 -3.64 -20.29 -0.62
N ASP A 914 -3.06 -19.36 0.13
CA ASP A 914 -1.62 -19.21 0.15
C ASP A 914 -0.94 -20.46 0.72
N ARG A 915 0.26 -20.78 0.23
CA ARG A 915 1.01 -21.98 0.64
C ARG A 915 1.32 -21.96 2.14
N ASN A 916 1.60 -20.80 2.69
CA ASN A 916 1.96 -20.58 4.09
C ASN A 916 0.77 -20.14 4.95
N TRP A 917 -0.47 -20.28 4.45
CA TRP A 917 -1.69 -19.83 5.13
C TRP A 917 -1.74 -18.33 5.44
N MET A 918 -1.07 -17.52 4.62
CA MET A 918 -1.26 -16.07 4.64
C MET A 918 -2.67 -15.70 4.15
N GLY A 919 -3.24 -14.63 4.69
CA GLY A 919 -4.50 -14.07 4.22
C GLY A 919 -4.42 -13.65 2.75
N LEU A 920 -5.43 -14.04 1.98
CA LEU A 920 -5.56 -13.64 0.57
C LEU A 920 -6.05 -12.19 0.47
N GLN A 921 -5.67 -11.51 -0.61
CA GLN A 921 -6.18 -10.18 -0.93
C GLN A 921 -7.66 -10.27 -1.35
N PRO A 922 -8.53 -9.30 -1.02
CA PRO A 922 -9.95 -9.31 -1.40
C PRO A 922 -10.19 -9.48 -2.90
N SER A 923 -9.29 -8.97 -3.74
CA SER A 923 -9.35 -9.12 -5.21
C SER A 923 -9.37 -10.59 -5.65
N VAL A 924 -8.78 -11.51 -4.88
CA VAL A 924 -8.80 -12.94 -5.19
C VAL A 924 -10.23 -13.48 -5.22
N LEU A 925 -11.06 -13.11 -4.24
CA LEU A 925 -12.46 -13.54 -4.18
C LEU A 925 -13.22 -13.03 -5.40
N GLU A 926 -13.03 -11.77 -5.77
CA GLU A 926 -13.69 -11.15 -6.90
C GLU A 926 -13.30 -11.80 -8.25
N TYR A 927 -12.01 -12.10 -8.44
CA TYR A 927 -11.53 -12.80 -9.63
C TYR A 927 -12.08 -14.22 -9.73
N VAL A 928 -12.11 -14.96 -8.61
CA VAL A 928 -12.66 -16.31 -8.56
C VAL A 928 -14.17 -16.30 -8.81
N ALA A 929 -14.91 -15.36 -8.20
CA ALA A 929 -16.33 -15.13 -8.46
C ALA A 929 -16.60 -14.86 -9.94
N THR A 930 -15.87 -13.92 -10.52
CA THR A 930 -16.01 -13.56 -11.93
C THR A 930 -15.77 -14.74 -12.86
N ALA A 931 -14.76 -15.57 -12.59
CA ALA A 931 -14.37 -16.67 -13.48
C ALA A 931 -15.24 -17.94 -13.33
N PHE A 932 -15.82 -18.19 -12.15
CA PHE A 932 -16.40 -19.48 -11.82
C PHE A 932 -17.82 -19.46 -11.23
N HIS A 933 -18.45 -18.31 -10.96
CA HIS A 933 -19.79 -18.27 -10.33
C HIS A 933 -20.87 -19.07 -11.09
N ASP A 934 -20.73 -19.21 -12.41
CA ASP A 934 -21.63 -19.96 -13.29
C ASP A 934 -21.27 -21.46 -13.40
N LYS A 935 -20.09 -21.86 -12.92
CA LYS A 935 -19.51 -23.21 -13.08
C LYS A 935 -19.32 -23.96 -11.77
N ALA A 936 -19.13 -23.24 -10.67
CA ALA A 936 -18.84 -23.81 -9.37
C ALA A 936 -19.45 -22.97 -8.25
N LEU A 937 -19.76 -23.64 -7.13
CA LEU A 937 -20.13 -22.96 -5.89
C LEU A 937 -18.85 -22.37 -5.24
N ILE A 938 -18.91 -21.09 -4.88
CA ILE A 938 -17.78 -20.37 -4.28
C ILE A 938 -18.13 -20.05 -2.84
N THR A 939 -17.38 -20.61 -1.90
CA THR A 939 -17.60 -20.39 -0.46
C THR A 939 -16.39 -19.70 0.16
N PRO A 940 -16.40 -18.36 0.32
CA PRO A 940 -15.32 -17.66 1.00
C PRO A 940 -15.31 -17.99 2.49
N ARG A 941 -14.12 -18.02 3.08
CA ARG A 941 -13.91 -18.18 4.52
C ARG A 941 -13.05 -17.03 5.03
N SER A 942 -13.47 -16.41 6.13
CA SER A 942 -12.73 -15.35 6.81
C SER A 942 -12.26 -15.85 8.17
N TRP A 943 -11.08 -15.42 8.60
CA TRP A 943 -10.52 -15.80 9.90
C TRP A 943 -10.17 -14.55 10.68
N LEU A 944 -10.76 -14.38 11.86
CA LEU A 944 -10.27 -13.42 12.85
C LEU A 944 -9.34 -14.15 13.80
N MET A 945 -8.04 -13.85 13.72
CA MET A 945 -6.99 -14.48 14.51
C MET A 945 -6.19 -13.42 15.27
N ALA A 946 -5.20 -13.84 16.05
CA ALA A 946 -4.30 -12.93 16.75
C ALA A 946 -3.55 -12.03 15.76
N GLN A 947 -3.38 -10.76 16.14
CA GLN A 947 -2.68 -9.75 15.33
C GLN A 947 -1.19 -10.08 15.12
N VAL A 948 -0.62 -10.90 16.01
CA VAL A 948 0.76 -11.40 15.93
C VAL A 948 0.70 -12.93 15.89
N ARG A 949 1.35 -13.56 14.89
CA ARG A 949 1.25 -15.01 14.62
C ARG A 949 1.67 -15.92 15.78
N ALA A 950 2.46 -15.42 16.74
CA ALA A 950 2.87 -16.17 17.93
C ALA A 950 1.83 -16.10 19.07
N ASP A 951 0.89 -15.17 19.02
CA ASP A 951 -0.12 -14.94 20.05
C ASP A 951 -1.41 -15.74 19.75
N LYS A 952 -2.25 -15.93 20.77
CA LYS A 952 -3.65 -16.37 20.61
C LYS A 952 -4.56 -15.14 20.64
N ALA A 953 -5.71 -15.18 19.96
CA ALA A 953 -6.57 -14.00 19.84
C ALA A 953 -7.24 -13.61 21.17
N PHE A 954 -7.68 -14.60 21.98
CA PHE A 954 -8.44 -14.39 23.23
C PHE A 954 -9.64 -13.45 23.05
N ILE A 955 -10.52 -13.78 22.11
CA ILE A 955 -11.72 -12.98 21.82
C ILE A 955 -12.75 -13.27 22.90
N ASP A 956 -12.99 -12.28 23.75
CA ASP A 956 -13.90 -12.40 24.88
C ASP A 956 -15.36 -12.33 24.44
N PHE A 957 -16.22 -13.12 25.11
CA PHE A 957 -17.66 -13.06 24.94
C PHE A 957 -18.39 -13.32 26.26
N VAL A 958 -19.59 -12.75 26.38
CA VAL A 958 -20.44 -12.79 27.57
C VAL A 958 -21.84 -13.26 27.20
N ASN A 959 -22.43 -14.11 28.03
CA ASN A 959 -23.85 -14.40 27.98
C ASN A 959 -24.61 -13.26 28.69
N LEU A 960 -25.51 -12.58 27.97
CA LEU A 960 -26.18 -11.38 28.49
C LEU A 960 -27.25 -11.69 29.56
N ASP A 961 -27.73 -12.93 29.65
CA ASP A 961 -28.82 -13.29 30.58
C ASP A 961 -28.29 -13.62 31.98
N ASN A 962 -27.12 -14.25 32.07
CA ASN A 962 -26.52 -14.68 33.34
C ASN A 962 -25.16 -14.03 33.64
N HIS A 963 -24.59 -13.27 32.69
CA HIS A 963 -23.29 -12.62 32.75
C HIS A 963 -22.06 -13.55 32.87
N ASP A 964 -22.22 -14.84 32.56
CA ASP A 964 -21.09 -15.76 32.45
C ASP A 964 -20.25 -15.43 31.22
N ARG A 965 -18.92 -15.57 31.34
CA ARG A 965 -17.97 -15.10 30.34
C ARG A 965 -16.95 -16.18 29.95
N SER A 966 -16.50 -16.15 28.71
CA SER A 966 -15.43 -17.01 28.20
C SER A 966 -14.71 -16.35 27.03
N PHE A 967 -13.77 -17.06 26.39
CA PHE A 967 -13.01 -16.55 25.25
C PHE A 967 -12.81 -17.58 24.14
N ALA A 968 -12.74 -17.09 22.90
CA ALA A 968 -12.39 -17.86 21.71
C ALA A 968 -10.92 -17.66 21.31
N GLY A 969 -10.29 -18.71 20.76
CA GLY A 969 -8.92 -18.63 20.22
C GLY A 969 -8.83 -17.90 18.87
N GLY A 970 -9.97 -17.76 18.18
CA GLY A 970 -10.16 -17.10 16.89
C GLY A 970 -11.60 -17.33 16.41
N LEU A 971 -12.04 -16.58 15.41
CA LEU A 971 -13.36 -16.74 14.79
C LEU A 971 -13.21 -17.17 13.32
N LEU A 972 -14.10 -18.07 12.90
CA LEU A 972 -14.23 -18.48 11.51
C LEU A 972 -15.55 -17.90 10.97
N GLY A 973 -15.45 -16.98 10.03
CA GLY A 973 -16.57 -16.48 9.24
C GLY A 973 -16.79 -17.36 8.02
N VAL A 974 -18.03 -17.80 7.81
CA VAL A 974 -18.46 -18.62 6.67
C VAL A 974 -19.75 -18.07 6.09
N VAL A 975 -20.00 -18.37 4.82
CA VAL A 975 -21.29 -18.15 4.18
C VAL A 975 -22.21 -19.36 4.38
N PRO A 976 -23.55 -19.20 4.35
CA PRO A 976 -24.50 -20.32 4.47
C PRO A 976 -24.22 -21.47 3.51
N GLU A 977 -23.72 -21.18 2.31
CA GLU A 977 -23.41 -22.15 1.27
C GLU A 977 -22.25 -23.10 1.64
N GLU A 978 -21.45 -22.77 2.65
CA GLU A 978 -20.33 -23.61 3.12
C GLU A 978 -20.79 -25.03 3.50
N ASP A 979 -22.02 -25.17 3.99
CA ASP A 979 -22.60 -26.48 4.31
C ASP A 979 -22.72 -27.40 3.09
N ARG A 980 -22.97 -26.85 1.90
CA ARG A 980 -23.02 -27.63 0.65
C ARG A 980 -21.65 -28.16 0.23
N VAL A 981 -20.57 -27.63 0.80
CA VAL A 981 -19.18 -28.02 0.50
C VAL A 981 -18.65 -28.96 1.57
N THR A 982 -18.80 -28.62 2.85
CA THR A 982 -18.19 -29.39 3.94
C THR A 982 -19.17 -30.26 4.72
N ASN A 983 -20.48 -30.13 4.49
CA ASN A 983 -21.55 -30.74 5.28
C ASN A 983 -21.37 -30.47 6.79
N ILE A 984 -20.88 -29.28 7.11
CA ILE A 984 -20.53 -28.88 8.48
C ILE A 984 -21.77 -28.79 9.38
N SER A 985 -22.97 -28.60 8.82
CA SER A 985 -24.22 -28.61 9.58
C SER A 985 -24.51 -29.97 10.22
N ALA A 986 -24.01 -31.07 9.66
CA ALA A 986 -24.15 -32.41 10.25
C ALA A 986 -23.40 -32.57 11.59
N MET A 987 -22.50 -31.63 11.90
CA MET A 987 -21.80 -31.58 13.19
C MET A 987 -22.57 -30.79 14.27
N LEU A 988 -23.70 -30.16 13.92
CA LEU A 988 -24.52 -29.43 14.88
C LEU A 988 -25.20 -30.41 15.84
N THR A 989 -24.98 -30.21 17.13
CA THR A 989 -25.68 -30.96 18.20
C THR A 989 -27.03 -30.33 18.56
N ALA A 990 -27.19 -29.03 18.31
CA ALA A 990 -28.40 -28.25 18.57
C ALA A 990 -28.49 -27.04 17.63
N GLY A 991 -29.69 -26.46 17.49
CA GLY A 991 -29.93 -25.29 16.66
C GLY A 991 -30.06 -25.60 15.17
N ARG A 992 -29.63 -24.66 14.33
CA ARG A 992 -29.66 -24.75 12.87
C ARG A 992 -28.45 -24.08 12.25
N TRP A 993 -28.19 -24.40 10.98
CA TRP A 993 -27.22 -23.67 10.17
C TRP A 993 -27.70 -22.24 9.83
N PHE A 994 -26.77 -21.41 9.37
CA PHE A 994 -27.02 -20.01 8.99
C PHE A 994 -27.93 -19.89 7.77
N ASN A 995 -28.77 -18.87 7.72
CA ASN A 995 -29.54 -18.48 6.53
C ASN A 995 -28.86 -17.31 5.77
N PRO A 996 -29.12 -17.16 4.46
CA PRO A 996 -28.68 -16.00 3.69
C PRO A 996 -29.10 -14.68 4.33
N GLY A 997 -28.15 -13.76 4.44
CA GLY A 997 -28.37 -12.43 5.03
C GLY A 997 -28.36 -12.37 6.55
N GLU A 998 -28.25 -13.49 7.26
CA GLU A 998 -28.15 -13.47 8.73
C GLU A 998 -26.84 -12.82 9.21
N ARG A 999 -26.97 -12.09 10.32
CA ARG A 999 -25.92 -11.33 11.00
C ARG A 999 -26.12 -11.48 12.51
N GLY A 1000 -25.06 -11.31 13.28
CA GLY A 1000 -25.12 -11.48 14.74
C GLY A 1000 -25.46 -12.91 15.18
N VAL A 1001 -25.25 -13.90 14.30
CA VAL A 1001 -25.46 -15.32 14.59
C VAL A 1001 -24.11 -16.02 14.68
N VAL A 1002 -24.00 -16.95 15.63
CA VAL A 1002 -22.76 -17.68 15.89
C VAL A 1002 -23.07 -19.13 16.22
N ILE A 1003 -22.15 -20.02 15.85
CA ILE A 1003 -22.15 -21.41 16.30
C ILE A 1003 -21.02 -21.53 17.32
N LEU A 1004 -21.36 -21.98 18.52
CA LEU A 1004 -20.39 -22.21 19.58
C LEU A 1004 -20.05 -23.71 19.65
N PRO A 1005 -18.76 -24.08 19.78
CA PRO A 1005 -18.39 -25.44 20.18
C PRO A 1005 -19.04 -25.80 21.52
N GLU A 1006 -19.53 -27.04 21.66
CA GLU A 1006 -20.23 -27.53 22.86
C GLU A 1006 -19.48 -27.21 24.16
N ARG A 1007 -18.16 -27.42 24.16
CA ARG A 1007 -17.29 -27.12 25.31
C ARG A 1007 -17.32 -25.63 25.69
N MET A 1008 -17.39 -24.72 24.72
CA MET A 1008 -17.45 -23.29 24.99
C MET A 1008 -18.84 -22.87 25.49
N ALA A 1009 -19.90 -23.40 24.88
CA ALA A 1009 -21.28 -23.16 25.32
C ALA A 1009 -21.48 -23.59 26.78
N SER A 1010 -20.92 -24.75 27.16
CA SER A 1010 -21.00 -25.27 28.54
C SER A 1010 -20.32 -24.37 29.59
N ILE A 1011 -19.28 -23.61 29.20
CA ILE A 1011 -18.57 -22.70 30.12
C ILE A 1011 -19.45 -21.49 30.48
N VAL A 1012 -20.29 -21.04 29.54
CA VAL A 1012 -21.19 -19.89 29.72
C VAL A 1012 -22.64 -20.31 30.00
N ASN A 1013 -22.83 -21.56 30.45
CA ASN A 1013 -24.12 -22.14 30.82
C ASN A 1013 -25.21 -22.02 29.74
N ILE A 1014 -24.84 -22.21 28.46
CA ILE A 1014 -25.78 -22.30 27.34
C ILE A 1014 -26.03 -23.77 27.00
N SER A 1015 -27.27 -24.22 27.19
CA SER A 1015 -27.72 -25.56 26.84
C SER A 1015 -28.36 -25.63 25.43
N PRO A 1016 -28.58 -26.83 24.87
CA PRO A 1016 -29.31 -26.99 23.61
C PRO A 1016 -30.68 -26.29 23.56
N ASP A 1017 -31.41 -26.23 24.68
CA ASP A 1017 -32.74 -25.64 24.76
C ASP A 1017 -32.73 -24.10 24.74
N ASP A 1018 -31.56 -23.51 24.96
CA ASP A 1018 -31.33 -22.06 25.01
C ASP A 1018 -30.98 -21.47 23.62
N VAL A 1019 -30.68 -22.34 22.65
CA VAL A 1019 -30.28 -21.92 21.30
C VAL A 1019 -31.41 -21.14 20.62
N GLY A 1020 -31.10 -19.91 20.19
CA GLY A 1020 -32.07 -18.98 19.60
C GLY A 1020 -32.87 -18.14 20.60
N LYS A 1021 -32.62 -18.30 21.91
CA LYS A 1021 -33.22 -17.48 22.98
C LYS A 1021 -32.19 -16.60 23.67
N VAL A 1022 -31.01 -17.16 23.96
CA VAL A 1022 -29.91 -16.44 24.63
C VAL A 1022 -29.14 -15.59 23.63
N THR A 1023 -28.79 -14.37 24.04
CA THR A 1023 -27.87 -13.49 23.29
C THR A 1023 -26.50 -13.49 23.96
N ILE A 1024 -25.45 -13.55 23.14
CA ILE A 1024 -24.09 -13.31 23.58
C ILE A 1024 -23.61 -11.98 23.01
N ASP A 1025 -22.82 -11.26 23.80
CA ASP A 1025 -22.06 -10.11 23.35
C ASP A 1025 -20.59 -10.49 23.18
N MET A 1026 -19.96 -10.01 22.13
CA MET A 1026 -18.60 -10.31 21.72
C MET A 1026 -18.05 -9.16 20.88
N LEU A 1027 -16.88 -8.64 21.29
CA LEU A 1027 -16.20 -7.51 20.65
C LEU A 1027 -16.94 -6.16 20.72
N GLY A 1028 -17.85 -5.99 21.69
CA GLY A 1028 -18.63 -4.77 21.89
C GLY A 1028 -19.91 -4.76 21.07
#